data_AF-H3C6J5-F1
#
_entry.id   AF-H3C6J5-F1
#
_cell.length_a   1.000
_cell.length_b   1.000
_cell.length_c   1.000
_cell.angle_alpha   90.00
_cell.angle_beta   90.00
_cell.angle_gamma   90.00
#
_symmetry.space_group_name_H-M   'P 1'
#
loop_
_entity.id
_entity.type
_entity.pdbx_description
1 polymer ?
#
loop_
_entity_poly.entity_id
_entity_poly.type
_entity_poly.pdbx_seq_one_letter_code
_entity_poly.pdbx_strand_id
1 'polypeptide(L)'
;MRGLLLCCLVALATCQNVRYDLGLNPKRVYEYKYEGRVNFGLGKPNVAESGARMTCKLKISGVSGQTFILQVSEVTFDEFNGLPGKANFVASPKLAQRLAAQFAKPFMFNYVGGHVSNIHASSGVSDTVVNIVRGILSFFHMTVKTTQRIYELEEVGIHGMCQSSYVTEMDRKTKDLSITQVVDVSNCREKAALYTGMAMAVLDNISKQKGESVVSTVRYVYWVKPTADGGLITKAHGLEQQFFSPFNVKGGTFKMEAVKEMVLLGVTESLRAFTLGPMESKGSLVYKFVNPDASFPIIMQNLNDPMPKAIELIKQLAEANKYNFNSTTTEDSIKVYQLLRVIPYEGLETMWKQFAGNREQRNWFLDLVVEVNDARIIKFLENRFHTGDVSASEAVQILLLAINHLQPVPELVEMAKTFLTLPFSKSSVYLWQTVMLTYGSLVYRNCAYYTPCPISTVQPLINIAEESLRTRNENEMVTVLKALGNAGHPGSIKTIMRFLPGVASTVELPPSVLSAAVQSLRLIAARDPHSVRDITLNLFMQKTLAAEIRMLAFLILFETKPPMALVTTVTSHLLEEKDFNVVSIAYSYLKSLARSTTPDNLFLSSACNVAVKILAPKFGHLTILQPTLRLDWFNDDFLIGTAAEIFMLRSANVFPSEIIMKSKFFFIGRILELLELGVQAEGIKELFRSAAPESFSLTDFGAIFNMLRNWEALPSDKPAFTIYSRISGQEWFFLSINKDSIRNMVQAVQPSAGKESWLWDLIHSLQERSSWNRAKPFLTLETRYFQATSLGFPLEISKYYQSINAINVNAKAAVNPPLTDTLRQLLTSEVSLESDGSLGLTKDAWMSYGINTELFQCGSEVKSKTALSLPWKVAAKINVKEKFEFDFPLLKDKFEVFYISSNVYAVNRNIEDTDKMTPLFPPSLNPYSKVNTVLEAEEDQMLDANYLHWSNEDCAVSNVYGFGLCADSELQRQYYHEEYPLYYFLGFTHLAIKAVPVQAVKPVEKIHLEFNANTSEVLRSTSQLLETLRSLSKFKQKAIELPSSREPEYGSSVYDILTLLQAAAPQALFGFKALATSGGQRPEGYEGALYYNPEAGVPNSQLTLSQVGENTNWSMCMDSTMMAPSETKANIRWGAECQTYKMSVRAETAHLPASKPALKASLNWGEIPESMAEFGRRIGRYIPGMAFLYGFSQQNENNAKQEVSASMVVTSADSVEVKVKFPEYTVSRQAIPFPMLPASF
;
A
#
# COMPACT_ATOMS: atom_id res chain seq x y z
N MET A 1 85.71 -18.22 18.90
CA MET A 1 84.48 -18.67 18.20
C MET A 1 83.49 -19.45 19.07
N ARG A 2 83.90 -20.46 19.87
CA ARG A 2 82.97 -21.21 20.75
C ARG A 2 82.28 -20.38 21.84
N GLY A 3 82.95 -19.39 22.44
CA GLY A 3 82.33 -18.49 23.44
C GLY A 3 81.34 -17.47 22.84
N LEU A 4 81.55 -17.07 21.58
CA LEU A 4 80.64 -16.17 20.85
C LEU A 4 79.36 -16.91 20.41
N LEU A 5 79.50 -18.18 20.01
CA LEU A 5 78.38 -19.10 19.78
C LEU A 5 77.59 -19.38 21.06
N LEU A 6 78.26 -19.53 22.22
CA LEU A 6 77.58 -19.71 23.50
C LEU A 6 76.83 -18.44 23.94
N CYS A 7 77.42 -17.25 23.76
CA CYS A 7 76.72 -15.99 24.03
C CYS A 7 75.55 -15.74 23.06
N CYS A 8 75.66 -16.10 21.78
CA CYS A 8 74.54 -16.04 20.84
C CYS A 8 73.45 -17.07 21.18
N LEU A 9 73.80 -18.29 21.60
CA LEU A 9 72.85 -19.32 22.03
C LEU A 9 72.19 -18.98 23.37
N VAL A 10 72.90 -18.35 24.31
CA VAL A 10 72.33 -17.85 25.57
C VAL A 10 71.47 -16.61 25.32
N ALA A 11 71.87 -15.69 24.44
CA ALA A 11 71.04 -14.56 24.02
C ALA A 11 69.77 -15.01 23.26
N LEU A 12 69.86 -16.06 22.43
CA LEU A 12 68.71 -16.72 21.79
C LEU A 12 67.84 -17.50 22.80
N ALA A 13 68.43 -18.06 23.86
CA ALA A 13 67.69 -18.75 24.93
C ALA A 13 67.02 -17.78 25.92
N THR A 14 67.53 -16.55 26.07
CA THR A 14 66.92 -15.50 26.91
C THR A 14 65.90 -14.63 26.19
N CYS A 15 65.82 -14.69 24.86
CA CYS A 15 64.67 -14.15 24.12
C CYS A 15 63.50 -15.13 24.21
N GLN A 16 62.82 -15.18 25.36
CA GLN A 16 61.45 -15.71 25.38
C GLN A 16 60.61 -14.78 24.49
N ASN A 17 60.41 -15.19 23.23
CA ASN A 17 59.49 -14.53 22.32
C ASN A 17 58.09 -14.59 22.94
N VAL A 18 57.70 -13.48 23.55
CA VAL A 18 56.35 -13.24 24.07
C VAL A 18 55.39 -13.37 22.89
N ARG A 19 54.55 -14.40 22.89
CA ARG A 19 53.57 -14.64 21.82
C ARG A 19 52.27 -13.95 22.15
N TYR A 20 51.85 -13.07 21.25
CA TYR A 20 50.57 -12.35 21.33
C TYR A 20 49.50 -12.96 20.42
N ASP A 21 49.89 -13.89 19.54
CA ASP A 21 48.95 -14.68 18.75
C ASP A 21 48.00 -15.41 19.71
N LEU A 22 46.70 -15.26 19.50
CA LEU A 22 45.71 -15.88 20.39
C LEU A 22 45.79 -17.40 20.29
N GLY A 23 45.89 -18.03 21.46
CA GLY A 23 46.07 -19.47 21.56
C GLY A 23 45.48 -20.03 22.84
N LEU A 24 44.84 -21.18 22.74
CA LEU A 24 44.40 -21.99 23.87
C LEU A 24 45.30 -23.22 23.98
N ASN A 25 45.76 -23.54 25.18
CA ASN A 25 46.56 -24.74 25.44
C ASN A 25 45.61 -25.92 25.69
N PRO A 26 45.72 -27.02 24.92
CA PRO A 26 44.80 -28.15 25.08
C PRO A 26 44.93 -28.87 26.43
N LYS A 27 46.04 -28.68 27.14
CA LYS A 27 46.27 -29.23 28.48
C LYS A 27 45.70 -28.37 29.61
N ARG A 28 45.03 -27.26 29.29
CA ARG A 28 44.45 -26.34 30.26
C ARG A 28 42.94 -26.25 30.10
N VAL A 29 42.30 -25.85 31.19
CA VAL A 29 40.88 -25.56 31.28
C VAL A 29 40.73 -24.10 31.65
N TYR A 30 39.94 -23.38 30.87
CA TYR A 30 39.70 -21.94 31.01
C TYR A 30 38.26 -21.72 31.48
N GLU A 31 38.10 -21.05 32.61
CA GLU A 31 36.78 -20.69 33.14
C GLU A 31 36.52 -19.20 32.96
N TYR A 32 35.39 -18.86 32.33
CA TYR A 32 34.96 -17.49 32.10
C TYR A 32 33.57 -17.25 32.68
N LYS A 33 33.31 -16.03 33.15
CA LYS A 33 31.96 -15.50 33.35
C LYS A 33 31.55 -14.76 32.08
N TYR A 34 30.35 -15.01 31.60
CA TYR A 34 29.76 -14.32 30.44
C TYR A 34 28.45 -13.63 30.83
N GLU A 35 28.27 -12.41 30.36
CA GLU A 35 27.03 -11.66 30.45
C GLU A 35 26.71 -11.04 29.08
N GLY A 36 25.49 -11.24 28.61
CA GLY A 36 24.97 -10.61 27.39
C GLY A 36 23.64 -9.93 27.69
N ARG A 37 23.47 -8.69 27.25
CA ARG A 37 22.26 -7.88 27.45
C ARG A 37 21.89 -7.17 26.16
N VAL A 38 20.60 -7.13 25.84
CA VAL A 38 20.05 -6.32 24.76
C VAL A 38 18.92 -5.44 25.28
N ASN A 39 18.91 -4.17 24.87
CA ASN A 39 17.88 -3.18 25.19
C ASN A 39 17.33 -2.52 23.91
N PHE A 40 16.05 -2.17 23.93
CA PHE A 40 15.34 -1.44 22.89
C PHE A 40 14.59 -0.25 23.48
N GLY A 41 14.65 0.89 22.81
CA GLY A 41 13.97 2.11 23.23
C GLY A 41 14.28 3.28 22.30
N LEU A 42 14.14 4.50 22.82
CA LEU A 42 14.55 5.73 22.12
C LEU A 42 15.92 6.24 22.59
N GLY A 43 16.51 5.64 23.64
CA GLY A 43 17.76 6.12 24.25
C GLY A 43 17.61 7.48 24.95
N LYS A 44 16.40 7.81 25.38
CA LYS A 44 16.03 9.08 26.05
C LYS A 44 15.45 8.79 27.45
N PRO A 45 15.57 9.74 28.41
CA PRO A 45 15.02 9.55 29.75
C PRO A 45 13.49 9.55 29.74
N ASN A 46 12.88 8.92 30.75
CA ASN A 46 11.42 8.85 30.94
C ASN A 46 10.64 8.12 29.83
N VAL A 47 11.32 7.29 29.03
CA VAL A 47 10.70 6.47 27.98
C VAL A 47 10.80 5.00 28.40
N ALA A 48 9.75 4.21 28.17
CA ALA A 48 9.80 2.79 28.49
C ALA A 48 10.75 2.05 27.53
N GLU A 49 11.54 1.12 28.07
CA GLU A 49 12.40 0.23 27.29
C GLU A 49 12.00 -1.22 27.51
N SER A 50 12.38 -2.06 26.55
CA SER A 50 12.32 -3.52 26.65
C SER A 50 13.72 -4.11 26.51
N GLY A 51 13.94 -5.30 27.05
CA GLY A 51 15.24 -5.94 26.95
C GLY A 51 15.29 -7.34 27.54
N ALA A 52 16.43 -8.00 27.30
CA ALA A 52 16.74 -9.32 27.83
C ALA A 52 18.21 -9.38 28.27
N ARG A 53 18.49 -10.14 29.33
CA ARG A 53 19.83 -10.38 29.85
C ARG A 53 20.02 -11.86 30.12
N MET A 54 21.14 -12.41 29.65
CA MET A 54 21.57 -13.77 29.93
C MET A 54 22.93 -13.74 30.62
N THR A 55 23.08 -14.48 31.72
CA THR A 55 24.39 -14.70 32.35
C THR A 55 24.68 -16.18 32.45
N CYS A 56 25.95 -16.57 32.29
CA CYS A 56 26.36 -17.96 32.43
C CYS A 56 27.87 -18.08 32.73
N LYS A 57 28.26 -19.29 33.17
CA LYS A 57 29.65 -19.70 33.33
C LYS A 57 30.08 -20.59 32.17
N LEU A 58 31.18 -20.22 31.52
CA LEU A 58 31.75 -20.92 30.39
C LEU A 58 33.00 -21.67 30.83
N LYS A 59 33.14 -22.91 30.36
CA LYS A 59 34.34 -23.73 30.58
C LYS A 59 34.84 -24.24 29.25
N ILE A 60 36.06 -23.84 28.88
CA ILE A 60 36.72 -24.26 27.64
C ILE A 60 37.84 -25.24 27.96
N SER A 61 37.85 -26.39 27.31
CA SER A 61 38.85 -27.45 27.51
C SER A 61 39.34 -28.03 26.19
N GLY A 62 40.60 -28.46 26.14
CA GLY A 62 41.18 -29.05 24.94
C GLY A 62 40.82 -30.51 24.73
N VAL A 63 40.60 -30.89 23.47
CA VAL A 63 40.45 -32.28 23.01
C VAL A 63 41.66 -32.71 22.21
N SER A 64 42.10 -31.86 21.29
CA SER A 64 43.27 -32.07 20.43
C SER A 64 44.05 -30.76 20.29
N GLY A 65 45.13 -30.73 19.50
CA GLY A 65 45.93 -29.51 19.31
C GLY A 65 45.16 -28.33 18.69
N GLN A 66 44.02 -28.56 18.04
CA GLN A 66 43.22 -27.51 17.37
C GLN A 66 41.74 -27.57 17.71
N THR A 67 41.30 -28.53 18.53
CA THR A 67 39.89 -28.79 18.81
C THR A 67 39.61 -28.63 20.30
N PHE A 68 38.56 -27.86 20.62
CA PHE A 68 38.19 -27.50 21.98
C PHE A 68 36.69 -27.77 22.22
N ILE A 69 36.34 -27.98 23.48
CA ILE A 69 34.97 -28.11 23.96
C ILE A 69 34.61 -26.88 24.80
N LEU A 70 33.47 -26.28 24.52
CA LEU A 70 32.77 -25.31 25.34
C LEU A 70 31.66 -26.02 26.14
N GLN A 71 31.71 -25.92 27.46
CA GLN A 71 30.62 -26.29 28.36
C GLN A 71 30.02 -25.02 28.98
N VAL A 72 28.69 -24.93 28.99
CA VAL A 72 27.96 -23.77 29.52
C VAL A 72 27.15 -24.23 30.74
N SER A 73 27.23 -23.49 31.83
CA SER A 73 26.60 -23.81 33.11
C SER A 73 26.10 -22.54 33.82
N GLU A 74 25.32 -22.70 34.89
CA GLU A 74 24.79 -21.58 35.70
C GLU A 74 24.05 -20.52 34.85
N VAL A 75 23.19 -20.97 33.93
CA VAL A 75 22.46 -20.09 33.01
C VAL A 75 21.32 -19.39 33.74
N THR A 76 21.32 -18.05 33.72
CA THR A 76 20.18 -17.22 34.14
C THR A 76 19.66 -16.42 32.95
N PHE A 77 18.36 -16.08 33.00
CA PHE A 77 17.71 -15.25 32.00
C PHE A 77 16.76 -14.27 32.67
N ASP A 78 16.95 -12.98 32.41
CA ASP A 78 16.16 -11.89 32.96
C ASP A 78 15.57 -11.03 31.84
N GLU A 79 14.38 -10.49 32.08
CA GLU A 79 13.66 -9.60 31.18
C GLU A 79 13.55 -8.20 31.77
N PHE A 80 13.63 -7.19 30.93
CA PHE A 80 13.39 -5.81 31.30
C PHE A 80 12.20 -5.26 30.51
N ASN A 81 11.21 -4.67 31.19
CA ASN A 81 10.09 -3.98 30.56
C ASN A 81 9.61 -2.85 31.47
N GLY A 82 9.81 -1.60 31.06
CA GLY A 82 9.40 -0.43 31.85
C GLY A 82 10.38 0.74 31.76
N LEU A 83 10.27 1.70 32.67
CA LEU A 83 11.10 2.90 32.68
C LEU A 83 12.50 2.61 33.25
N PRO A 84 13.60 2.91 32.53
CA PRO A 84 14.96 2.83 33.07
C PRO A 84 15.11 3.61 34.39
N GLY A 85 15.78 3.01 35.38
CA GLY A 85 15.97 3.59 36.72
C GLY A 85 14.79 3.42 37.68
N LYS A 86 13.58 3.09 37.19
CA LYS A 86 12.39 2.78 38.02
C LYS A 86 12.03 1.30 38.00
N ALA A 87 12.17 0.65 36.85
CA ALA A 87 11.97 -0.78 36.68
C ALA A 87 13.29 -1.55 36.85
N ASN A 88 13.20 -2.80 37.29
CA ASN A 88 14.33 -3.72 37.42
C ASN A 88 14.18 -4.90 36.44
N PHE A 89 15.30 -5.56 36.15
CA PHE A 89 15.28 -6.86 35.48
C PHE A 89 14.54 -7.89 36.34
N VAL A 90 13.62 -8.64 35.72
CA VAL A 90 12.81 -9.68 36.34
C VAL A 90 13.26 -11.03 35.78
N ALA A 91 13.61 -11.98 36.65
CA ALA A 91 14.04 -13.31 36.24
C ALA A 91 12.89 -14.09 35.58
N SER A 92 13.19 -14.81 34.48
CA SER A 92 12.30 -15.81 33.87
C SER A 92 12.90 -17.22 34.09
N PRO A 93 12.59 -17.87 35.23
CA PRO A 93 13.25 -19.11 35.63
C PRO A 93 12.90 -20.29 34.72
N LYS A 94 11.68 -20.34 34.18
CA LYS A 94 11.25 -21.42 33.27
C LYS A 94 12.02 -21.38 31.95
N LEU A 95 12.16 -20.19 31.36
CA LEU A 95 12.95 -20.00 30.14
C LEU A 95 14.43 -20.28 30.40
N ALA A 96 14.97 -19.81 31.53
CA ALA A 96 16.35 -20.12 31.94
C ALA A 96 16.58 -21.64 32.07
N GLN A 97 15.66 -22.38 32.69
CA GLN A 97 15.73 -23.84 32.81
C GLN A 97 15.72 -24.54 31.44
N ARG A 98 14.87 -24.08 30.52
CA ARG A 98 14.78 -24.60 29.15
C ARG A 98 16.07 -24.37 28.36
N LEU A 99 16.65 -23.18 28.48
CA LEU A 99 17.95 -22.85 27.89
C LEU A 99 19.06 -23.71 28.53
N ALA A 100 19.09 -23.82 29.86
CA ALA A 100 20.06 -24.61 30.60
C ALA A 100 20.04 -26.09 30.17
N ALA A 101 18.85 -26.67 29.91
CA ALA A 101 18.73 -28.04 29.42
C ALA A 101 19.41 -28.27 28.05
N GLN A 102 19.40 -27.27 27.18
CA GLN A 102 20.12 -27.33 25.89
C GLN A 102 21.62 -27.07 26.08
N PHE A 103 21.98 -26.07 26.88
CA PHE A 103 23.38 -25.70 27.19
C PHE A 103 24.15 -26.76 27.99
N ALA A 104 23.45 -27.65 28.71
CA ALA A 104 24.05 -28.77 29.43
C ALA A 104 24.81 -29.74 28.49
N LYS A 105 24.46 -29.77 27.21
CA LYS A 105 25.17 -30.55 26.19
C LYS A 105 26.42 -29.76 25.71
N PRO A 106 27.60 -30.41 25.60
CA PRO A 106 28.83 -29.72 25.20
C PRO A 106 28.81 -29.31 23.71
N PHE A 107 29.53 -28.23 23.39
CA PHE A 107 29.76 -27.74 22.03
C PHE A 107 31.22 -27.90 21.66
N MET A 108 31.52 -28.41 20.47
CA MET A 108 32.89 -28.60 20.01
C MET A 108 33.21 -27.64 18.87
N PHE A 109 34.41 -27.07 18.83
CA PHE A 109 34.83 -26.14 17.78
C PHE A 109 36.32 -26.25 17.52
N ASN A 110 36.73 -25.90 16.31
CA ASN A 110 38.13 -25.77 15.94
C ASN A 110 38.62 -24.35 16.20
N TYR A 111 39.81 -24.23 16.77
CA TYR A 111 40.43 -22.96 17.12
C TYR A 111 41.91 -22.94 16.78
N VAL A 112 42.30 -22.04 15.86
CA VAL A 112 43.68 -21.89 15.40
C VAL A 112 44.00 -20.41 15.23
N GLY A 113 45.03 -19.93 15.94
CA GLY A 113 45.59 -18.58 15.74
C GLY A 113 44.57 -17.44 15.83
N GLY A 114 43.61 -17.53 16.75
CA GLY A 114 42.56 -16.52 16.85
C GLY A 114 41.34 -16.75 15.95
N HIS A 115 41.21 -17.89 15.26
CA HIS A 115 40.07 -18.16 14.38
C HIS A 115 39.26 -19.37 14.81
N VAL A 116 37.95 -19.18 14.96
CA VAL A 116 36.96 -20.23 15.24
C VAL A 116 36.36 -20.78 13.94
N SER A 117 36.34 -22.11 13.78
CA SER A 117 35.70 -22.79 12.65
C SER A 117 35.02 -24.10 13.07
N ASN A 118 34.15 -24.64 12.20
CA ASN A 118 33.51 -25.95 12.35
C ASN A 118 32.92 -26.21 13.75
N ILE A 119 31.84 -25.51 14.07
CA ILE A 119 31.09 -25.68 15.32
C ILE A 119 30.25 -26.94 15.21
N HIS A 120 30.30 -27.79 16.24
CA HIS A 120 29.53 -29.02 16.35
C HIS A 120 28.68 -29.02 17.62
N ALA A 121 27.48 -29.58 17.52
CA ALA A 121 26.55 -29.72 18.63
C ALA A 121 25.81 -31.06 18.53
N SER A 122 25.18 -31.49 19.63
CA SER A 122 24.26 -32.64 19.60
C SER A 122 23.02 -32.32 18.76
N SER A 123 22.46 -33.32 18.07
CA SER A 123 21.28 -33.18 17.20
C SER A 123 20.06 -32.58 17.91
N GLY A 124 19.89 -32.85 19.20
CA GLY A 124 18.81 -32.29 20.02
C GLY A 124 19.09 -30.90 20.60
N VAL A 125 20.01 -30.11 20.05
CA VAL A 125 20.22 -28.69 20.38
C VAL A 125 19.72 -27.85 19.22
N SER A 126 18.84 -26.87 19.50
CA SER A 126 18.27 -26.02 18.47
C SER A 126 19.32 -25.06 17.89
N ASP A 127 19.17 -24.73 16.61
CA ASP A 127 20.09 -23.81 15.95
C ASP A 127 20.04 -22.39 16.54
N THR A 128 18.93 -22.01 17.19
CA THR A 128 18.82 -20.80 18.03
C THR A 128 19.87 -20.80 19.14
N VAL A 129 20.01 -21.90 19.88
CA VAL A 129 21.02 -22.03 20.95
C VAL A 129 22.44 -22.07 20.37
N VAL A 130 22.62 -22.73 19.22
CA VAL A 130 23.92 -22.72 18.53
C VAL A 130 24.31 -21.30 18.09
N ASN A 131 23.36 -20.46 17.66
CA ASN A 131 23.61 -19.05 17.35
C ASN A 131 24.07 -18.24 18.57
N ILE A 132 23.48 -18.47 19.75
CA ILE A 132 23.98 -17.87 21.00
C ILE A 132 25.43 -18.29 21.27
N VAL A 133 25.75 -19.58 21.04
CA VAL A 133 27.12 -20.08 21.12
C VAL A 133 28.04 -19.42 20.08
N ARG A 134 27.58 -19.15 18.85
CA ARG A 134 28.32 -18.33 17.88
C ARG A 134 28.60 -16.94 18.43
N GLY A 135 27.62 -16.31 19.09
CA GLY A 135 27.78 -15.01 19.74
C GLY A 135 28.84 -15.02 20.84
N ILE A 136 28.88 -16.09 21.66
CA ILE A 136 29.92 -16.28 22.68
C ILE A 136 31.30 -16.52 22.05
N LEU A 137 31.38 -17.47 21.10
CA LEU A 137 32.63 -17.85 20.44
C LEU A 137 33.20 -16.73 19.57
N SER A 138 32.39 -15.74 19.17
CA SER A 138 32.87 -14.59 18.40
C SER A 138 33.91 -13.77 19.15
N PHE A 139 33.94 -13.79 20.50
CA PHE A 139 35.01 -13.12 21.27
C PHE A 139 36.38 -13.76 21.09
N PHE A 140 36.43 -15.02 20.65
CA PHE A 140 37.69 -15.71 20.38
C PHE A 140 38.14 -15.54 18.92
N HIS A 141 37.31 -14.96 18.05
CA HIS A 141 37.60 -14.78 16.63
C HIS A 141 38.14 -13.37 16.33
N MET A 142 39.47 -13.22 16.27
CA MET A 142 40.13 -11.98 15.82
C MET A 142 41.56 -12.23 15.34
N THR A 143 42.06 -11.35 14.48
CA THR A 143 43.44 -11.39 13.98
C THR A 143 44.32 -10.37 14.70
N VAL A 144 45.33 -10.81 15.46
CA VAL A 144 46.25 -9.89 16.17
C VAL A 144 47.53 -9.68 15.36
N LYS A 145 47.81 -8.43 14.93
CA LYS A 145 49.10 -8.03 14.35
C LYS A 145 49.94 -7.26 15.35
N THR A 146 51.13 -7.75 15.68
CA THR A 146 52.06 -7.10 16.62
C THR A 146 52.97 -6.05 15.97
N THR A 147 53.09 -6.06 14.64
CA THR A 147 53.97 -5.17 13.87
C THR A 147 53.32 -3.82 13.54
N GLN A 148 52.00 -3.72 13.60
CA GLN A 148 51.22 -2.54 13.21
C GLN A 148 50.27 -2.15 14.35
N ARG A 149 50.29 -0.87 14.73
CA ARG A 149 49.40 -0.35 15.78
C ARG A 149 47.96 -0.21 15.30
N ILE A 150 47.77 0.23 14.07
CA ILE A 150 46.48 0.42 13.42
C ILE A 150 46.52 -0.34 12.10
N TYR A 151 45.51 -1.15 11.82
CA TYR A 151 45.41 -1.92 10.59
C TYR A 151 43.96 -2.26 10.28
N GLU A 152 43.68 -2.53 9.01
CA GLU A 152 42.38 -2.98 8.54
C GLU A 152 42.51 -4.28 7.77
N LEU A 153 41.46 -5.10 7.82
CA LEU A 153 41.35 -6.34 7.06
C LEU A 153 39.89 -6.78 6.96
N GLU A 154 39.59 -7.55 5.93
CA GLU A 154 38.31 -8.24 5.79
C GLU A 154 38.40 -9.61 6.46
N GLU A 155 37.50 -9.92 7.39
CA GLU A 155 37.46 -11.22 8.07
C GLU A 155 36.03 -11.69 8.34
N VAL A 156 35.92 -12.98 8.66
CA VAL A 156 34.65 -13.63 8.96
C VAL A 156 34.31 -13.43 10.44
N GLY A 157 33.15 -12.83 10.69
CA GLY A 157 32.53 -12.74 12.01
C GLY A 157 31.13 -13.33 12.03
N ILE A 158 30.42 -13.11 13.14
CA ILE A 158 29.02 -13.52 13.27
C ILE A 158 28.09 -12.81 12.27
N HIS A 159 28.42 -11.57 11.90
CA HIS A 159 27.70 -10.76 10.91
C HIS A 159 28.03 -11.14 9.45
N GLY A 160 28.94 -12.10 9.23
CA GLY A 160 29.41 -12.51 7.91
C GLY A 160 30.84 -12.04 7.62
N MET A 161 31.18 -11.83 6.35
CA MET A 161 32.52 -11.40 5.92
C MET A 161 32.52 -9.88 5.74
N CYS A 162 33.13 -9.15 6.68
CA CYS A 162 33.02 -7.69 6.80
C CYS A 162 34.39 -7.04 7.00
N GLN A 163 34.50 -5.76 6.61
CA GLN A 163 35.69 -4.95 6.87
C GLN A 163 35.81 -4.64 8.37
N SER A 164 37.00 -4.85 8.94
CA SER A 164 37.30 -4.58 10.34
C SER A 164 38.54 -3.70 10.49
N SER A 165 38.45 -2.70 11.36
CA SER A 165 39.56 -1.81 11.71
C SER A 165 40.01 -2.05 13.14
N TYR A 166 41.32 -2.17 13.33
CA TYR A 166 41.94 -2.52 14.61
C TYR A 166 42.83 -1.42 15.13
N VAL A 167 42.84 -1.24 16.45
CA VAL A 167 43.80 -0.41 17.19
C VAL A 167 44.35 -1.21 18.35
N THR A 168 45.67 -1.40 18.38
CA THR A 168 46.37 -2.16 19.42
C THR A 168 47.21 -1.23 20.29
N GLU A 169 47.08 -1.36 21.60
CA GLU A 169 47.84 -0.58 22.59
C GLU A 169 48.51 -1.53 23.59
N MET A 170 49.78 -1.30 23.91
CA MET A 170 50.55 -2.15 24.81
C MET A 170 50.88 -1.41 26.10
N ASP A 171 50.54 -2.01 27.24
CA ASP A 171 50.99 -1.52 28.54
C ASP A 171 52.51 -1.68 28.65
N ARG A 172 53.23 -0.58 28.95
CA ARG A 172 54.69 -0.58 28.99
C ARG A 172 55.24 -1.42 30.15
N LYS A 173 54.51 -1.53 31.26
CA LYS A 173 54.89 -2.22 32.49
C LYS A 173 54.48 -3.70 32.47
N THR A 174 53.20 -4.01 32.22
CA THR A 174 52.71 -5.39 32.29
C THR A 174 52.88 -6.16 30.98
N LYS A 175 53.13 -5.46 29.87
CA LYS A 175 53.12 -6.01 28.50
C LYS A 175 51.76 -6.56 28.05
N ASP A 176 50.68 -6.27 28.79
CA ASP A 176 49.34 -6.61 28.36
C ASP A 176 48.93 -5.77 27.13
N LEU A 177 48.14 -6.36 26.24
CA LEU A 177 47.58 -5.67 25.08
C LEU A 177 46.13 -5.29 25.33
N SER A 178 45.78 -4.05 24.99
CA SER A 178 44.41 -3.60 24.77
C SER A 178 44.18 -3.52 23.27
N ILE A 179 43.19 -4.26 22.75
CA ILE A 179 42.86 -4.30 21.32
C ILE A 179 41.44 -3.80 21.14
N THR A 180 41.26 -2.74 20.35
CA THR A 180 39.94 -2.27 19.92
C THR A 180 39.71 -2.70 18.47
N GLN A 181 38.60 -3.38 18.22
CA GLN A 181 38.15 -3.77 16.90
C GLN A 181 36.82 -3.04 16.61
N VAL A 182 36.72 -2.41 15.45
CA VAL A 182 35.48 -1.84 14.93
C VAL A 182 35.12 -2.59 13.67
N VAL A 183 33.91 -3.14 13.61
CA VAL A 183 33.43 -3.93 12.46
C VAL A 183 32.44 -3.08 11.67
N ASP A 184 32.73 -2.84 10.41
CA ASP A 184 31.81 -2.17 9.48
C ASP A 184 30.80 -3.19 8.93
N VAL A 185 29.67 -3.32 9.61
CA VAL A 185 28.57 -4.21 9.21
C VAL A 185 27.72 -3.67 8.05
N SER A 186 28.01 -2.45 7.59
CA SER A 186 27.42 -1.90 6.37
C SER A 186 28.20 -2.34 5.13
N ASN A 187 29.52 -2.54 5.27
CA ASN A 187 30.41 -2.98 4.19
C ASN A 187 30.85 -4.45 4.37
N CYS A 188 29.95 -5.37 4.05
CA CYS A 188 30.21 -6.82 4.08
C CYS A 188 30.03 -7.43 2.69
N ARG A 189 30.99 -8.26 2.27
CA ARG A 189 30.87 -9.07 1.03
C ARG A 189 29.78 -10.12 1.16
N GLU A 190 29.73 -10.79 2.31
CA GLU A 190 28.68 -11.73 2.67
C GLU A 190 28.04 -11.23 3.96
N LYS A 191 26.85 -10.62 3.88
CA LYS A 191 26.15 -10.07 5.04
C LYS A 191 25.17 -11.10 5.62
N ALA A 192 25.25 -11.35 6.93
CA ALA A 192 24.27 -12.15 7.66
C ALA A 192 22.98 -11.33 7.89
N ALA A 193 22.26 -11.05 6.81
CA ALA A 193 20.98 -10.36 6.80
C ALA A 193 20.04 -10.95 5.74
N LEU A 194 18.73 -10.83 5.97
CA LEU A 194 17.68 -11.38 5.10
C LEU A 194 16.55 -10.36 4.92
N TYR A 195 16.01 -10.25 3.70
CA TYR A 195 14.82 -9.45 3.40
C TYR A 195 13.70 -10.34 2.86
N THR A 196 12.50 -10.25 3.42
CA THR A 196 11.31 -10.91 2.90
C THR A 196 10.18 -9.91 2.63
N GLY A 197 9.30 -10.24 1.69
CA GLY A 197 8.13 -9.41 1.34
C GLY A 197 8.40 -8.15 0.51
N MET A 198 9.65 -7.90 0.14
CA MET A 198 10.08 -6.64 -0.52
C MET A 198 10.45 -6.81 -2.00
N ALA A 199 10.20 -7.97 -2.59
CA ALA A 199 10.57 -8.29 -3.98
C ALA A 199 9.95 -7.36 -5.03
N MET A 200 8.76 -6.80 -4.75
CA MET A 200 8.04 -5.89 -5.65
C MET A 200 8.30 -4.40 -5.39
N ALA A 201 9.03 -4.07 -4.32
CA ALA A 201 9.42 -2.70 -4.02
C ALA A 201 10.83 -2.46 -4.58
N VAL A 202 10.92 -1.72 -5.69
CA VAL A 202 12.19 -1.46 -6.39
C VAL A 202 13.04 -0.51 -5.54
N LEU A 203 14.34 -0.79 -5.46
CA LEU A 203 15.29 0.07 -4.75
C LEU A 203 15.45 1.41 -5.48
N ASP A 204 15.35 2.52 -4.75
CA ASP A 204 15.67 3.87 -5.24
C ASP A 204 16.98 4.36 -4.60
N ASN A 205 18.05 4.25 -5.37
CA ASN A 205 19.39 4.65 -4.94
C ASN A 205 19.48 6.14 -4.58
N ILE A 206 18.71 7.02 -5.22
CA ILE A 206 18.76 8.46 -4.95
C ILE A 206 18.12 8.75 -3.60
N SER A 207 16.93 8.20 -3.33
CA SER A 207 16.33 8.28 -1.99
C SER A 207 17.22 7.65 -0.91
N LYS A 208 17.87 6.52 -1.21
CA LYS A 208 18.81 5.89 -0.27
C LYS A 208 20.01 6.79 0.06
N GLN A 209 20.54 7.51 -0.92
CA GLN A 209 21.62 8.48 -0.71
C GLN A 209 21.19 9.68 0.15
N LYS A 210 19.90 10.04 0.15
CA LYS A 210 19.36 11.10 1.02
C LYS A 210 19.27 10.68 2.49
N GLY A 211 19.22 9.38 2.79
CA GLY A 211 19.23 8.85 4.16
C GLY A 211 19.05 7.32 4.22
N GLU A 212 19.87 6.65 5.03
CA GLU A 212 19.70 5.22 5.35
C GLU A 212 18.84 5.04 6.61
N SER A 213 17.80 4.20 6.50
CA SER A 213 16.90 3.92 7.63
C SER A 213 17.51 3.04 8.72
N VAL A 214 18.62 2.36 8.46
CA VAL A 214 19.28 1.48 9.44
C VAL A 214 20.77 1.77 9.45
N VAL A 215 21.28 2.20 10.59
CA VAL A 215 22.71 2.41 10.82
C VAL A 215 23.14 1.57 12.02
N SER A 216 24.23 0.82 11.88
CA SER A 216 24.74 -0.06 12.95
C SER A 216 26.22 0.19 13.21
N THR A 217 26.61 0.19 14.48
CA THR A 217 28.00 0.27 14.91
C THR A 217 28.33 -0.93 15.78
N VAL A 218 29.48 -1.56 15.55
CA VAL A 218 29.93 -2.73 16.31
C VAL A 218 31.36 -2.50 16.76
N ARG A 219 31.58 -2.53 18.08
CA ARG A 219 32.90 -2.35 18.69
C ARG A 219 33.19 -3.45 19.69
N TYR A 220 34.37 -4.04 19.59
CA TYR A 220 34.93 -4.95 20.58
C TYR A 220 36.18 -4.35 21.21
N VAL A 221 36.36 -4.57 22.51
CA VAL A 221 37.55 -4.20 23.28
C VAL A 221 38.03 -5.45 24.02
N TYR A 222 39.29 -5.80 23.81
CA TYR A 222 39.92 -7.00 24.36
C TYR A 222 41.12 -6.65 25.22
N TRP A 223 41.26 -7.32 26.35
CA TRP A 223 42.46 -7.30 27.19
C TRP A 223 43.14 -8.66 27.08
N VAL A 224 44.33 -8.66 26.51
CA VAL A 224 45.09 -9.87 26.19
C VAL A 224 46.40 -9.86 26.97
N LYS A 225 46.56 -10.86 27.84
CA LYS A 225 47.79 -11.09 28.59
C LYS A 225 48.68 -12.06 27.81
N PRO A 226 49.94 -11.73 27.52
CA PRO A 226 50.80 -12.67 26.84
C PRO A 226 51.22 -13.83 27.75
N THR A 227 51.29 -15.04 27.18
CA THR A 227 51.78 -16.24 27.88
C THR A 227 52.72 -17.05 26.98
N ALA A 228 53.42 -18.04 27.55
CA ALA A 228 54.27 -18.95 26.78
C ALA A 228 53.49 -19.76 25.73
N ASP A 229 52.18 -19.95 25.95
CA ASP A 229 51.29 -20.73 25.08
C ASP A 229 50.57 -19.86 24.03
N GLY A 230 50.68 -18.52 24.11
CA GLY A 230 49.96 -17.56 23.28
C GLY A 230 49.30 -16.43 24.09
N GLY A 231 48.66 -15.49 23.40
CA GLY A 231 47.87 -14.42 24.00
C GLY A 231 46.59 -14.96 24.64
N LEU A 232 46.42 -14.71 25.94
CA LEU A 232 45.26 -15.12 26.72
C LEU A 232 44.29 -13.94 26.91
N ILE A 233 43.06 -14.09 26.46
CA ILE A 233 41.99 -13.10 26.70
C ILE A 233 41.61 -13.18 28.18
N THR A 234 41.88 -12.10 28.93
CA THR A 234 41.49 -11.96 30.34
C THR A 234 40.13 -11.28 30.49
N LYS A 235 39.84 -10.33 29.58
CA LYS A 235 38.55 -9.65 29.48
C LYS A 235 38.24 -9.32 28.02
N ALA A 236 36.97 -9.45 27.64
CA ALA A 236 36.45 -8.97 26.36
C ALA A 236 35.13 -8.25 26.59
N HIS A 237 34.93 -7.14 25.89
CA HIS A 237 33.71 -6.34 25.94
C HIS A 237 33.25 -6.03 24.52
N GLY A 238 31.98 -6.26 24.21
CA GLY A 238 31.36 -5.94 22.94
C GLY A 238 30.20 -4.97 23.14
N LEU A 239 30.14 -3.94 22.30
CA LEU A 239 29.05 -2.99 22.22
C LEU A 239 28.60 -2.92 20.76
N GLU A 240 27.35 -3.26 20.52
CA GLU A 240 26.67 -3.09 19.24
C GLU A 240 25.47 -2.16 19.44
N GLN A 241 25.34 -1.17 18.57
CA GLN A 241 24.22 -0.24 18.57
C GLN A 241 23.62 -0.19 17.17
N GLN A 242 22.29 -0.28 17.09
CA GLN A 242 21.57 -0.06 15.84
C GLN A 242 20.54 1.05 16.03
N PHE A 243 20.53 1.97 15.08
CA PHE A 243 19.56 3.05 14.97
C PHE A 243 18.65 2.77 13.78
N PHE A 244 17.36 2.69 14.04
CA PHE A 244 16.32 2.50 13.03
C PHE A 244 15.45 3.75 12.92
N SER A 245 15.43 4.34 11.72
CA SER A 245 14.60 5.49 11.36
C SER A 245 13.51 5.04 10.38
N PRO A 246 12.24 4.94 10.81
CA PRO A 246 11.14 4.61 9.90
C PRO A 246 10.87 5.72 8.87
N PHE A 247 11.36 6.94 9.13
CA PHE A 247 11.32 8.14 8.27
C PHE A 247 12.74 8.69 8.06
N ASN A 248 12.92 9.94 7.60
CA ASN A 248 14.26 10.50 7.40
C ASN A 248 15.07 10.54 8.71
N VAL A 249 16.39 10.41 8.58
CA VAL A 249 17.42 10.42 9.63
C VAL A 249 17.58 11.76 10.38
N LYS A 250 16.82 12.80 10.02
CA LYS A 250 17.03 14.16 10.54
C LYS A 250 16.45 14.44 11.94
N GLY A 251 15.73 13.50 12.54
CA GLY A 251 15.28 13.68 13.93
C GLY A 251 14.37 12.58 14.45
N GLY A 252 14.92 11.52 15.03
CA GLY A 252 14.14 10.48 15.71
C GLY A 252 14.50 9.08 15.20
N THR A 253 15.00 8.26 16.13
CA THR A 253 15.46 6.90 15.86
C THR A 253 14.99 5.99 16.98
N PHE A 254 14.61 4.76 16.63
CA PHE A 254 14.61 3.69 17.62
C PHE A 254 16.04 3.19 17.78
N LYS A 255 16.45 2.94 19.02
CA LYS A 255 17.78 2.45 19.37
C LYS A 255 17.69 1.02 19.88
N MET A 256 18.54 0.17 19.35
CA MET A 256 18.92 -1.12 19.95
C MET A 256 20.33 -0.98 20.51
N GLU A 257 20.57 -1.52 21.69
CA GLU A 257 21.88 -1.63 22.29
C GLU A 257 22.11 -3.05 22.79
N ALA A 258 23.08 -3.74 22.20
CA ALA A 258 23.52 -5.07 22.59
C ALA A 258 24.93 -4.98 23.20
N VAL A 259 25.03 -5.39 24.46
CA VAL A 259 26.27 -5.40 25.23
C VAL A 259 26.60 -6.84 25.60
N LYS A 260 27.84 -7.26 25.41
CA LYS A 260 28.34 -8.51 26.00
C LYS A 260 29.68 -8.30 26.67
N GLU A 261 29.91 -9.06 27.72
CA GLU A 261 31.17 -9.07 28.45
C GLU A 261 31.57 -10.51 28.78
N MET A 262 32.87 -10.78 28.71
CA MET A 262 33.47 -12.04 29.12
C MET A 262 34.69 -11.76 29.99
N VAL A 263 34.77 -12.37 31.17
CA VAL A 263 35.86 -12.18 32.13
C VAL A 263 36.42 -13.53 32.56
N LEU A 264 37.74 -13.69 32.50
CA LEU A 264 38.44 -14.89 32.93
C LEU A 264 38.38 -15.02 34.46
N LEU A 265 37.84 -16.13 34.95
CA LEU A 265 37.77 -16.47 36.37
C LEU A 265 39.00 -17.26 36.83
N GLY A 266 39.53 -18.13 35.98
CA GLY A 266 40.69 -18.95 36.33
C GLY A 266 41.13 -19.89 35.21
N VAL A 267 42.36 -20.39 35.36
CA VAL A 267 42.96 -21.39 34.46
C VAL A 267 43.48 -22.53 35.31
N THR A 268 43.05 -23.76 34.99
CA THR A 268 43.45 -24.98 35.72
C THR A 268 44.04 -26.02 34.75
N GLU A 269 44.79 -27.00 35.27
CA GLU A 269 45.33 -28.09 34.45
C GLU A 269 44.25 -29.14 34.13
N SER A 270 44.26 -29.63 32.89
CA SER A 270 43.33 -30.64 32.41
C SER A 270 43.83 -32.04 32.76
N LEU A 271 43.06 -32.79 33.55
CA LEU A 271 43.40 -34.14 34.03
C LEU A 271 42.49 -35.25 33.44
N ARG A 272 41.58 -34.95 32.50
CA ARG A 272 40.55 -35.91 32.03
C ARG A 272 40.43 -35.99 30.51
N ALA A 273 40.30 -37.22 30.02
CA ALA A 273 39.77 -37.52 28.69
C ALA A 273 38.24 -37.36 28.70
N PHE A 274 37.68 -36.69 27.69
CA PHE A 274 36.24 -36.51 27.52
C PHE A 274 35.65 -37.62 26.64
N THR A 275 34.57 -38.24 27.10
CA THR A 275 33.69 -39.07 26.27
C THR A 275 32.57 -38.21 25.70
N LEU A 276 32.64 -37.90 24.41
CA LEU A 276 31.62 -37.14 23.68
C LEU A 276 30.61 -38.11 23.06
N GLY A 277 29.32 -37.78 23.16
CA GLY A 277 28.27 -38.44 22.38
C GLY A 277 28.35 -38.06 20.89
N PRO A 278 27.49 -38.63 20.04
CA PRO A 278 27.42 -38.25 18.63
C PRO A 278 27.13 -36.74 18.48
N MET A 279 27.91 -36.09 17.62
CA MET A 279 27.81 -34.66 17.32
C MET A 279 27.65 -34.43 15.82
N GLU A 280 26.93 -33.38 15.46
CA GLU A 280 26.70 -32.96 14.10
C GLU A 280 27.38 -31.62 13.85
N SER A 281 27.92 -31.43 12.65
CA SER A 281 28.44 -30.13 12.24
C SER A 281 27.31 -29.14 12.04
N LYS A 282 27.45 -27.98 12.68
CA LYS A 282 26.56 -26.81 12.55
C LYS A 282 27.19 -25.71 11.71
N GLY A 283 28.34 -25.96 11.07
CA GLY A 283 29.00 -25.01 10.16
C GLY A 283 29.86 -23.96 10.86
N SER A 284 29.95 -22.76 10.27
CA SER A 284 30.86 -21.68 10.69
C SER A 284 30.29 -20.77 11.79
N LEU A 285 31.08 -19.74 12.15
CA LEU A 285 30.71 -18.68 13.10
C LEU A 285 29.61 -17.75 12.57
N VAL A 286 29.42 -17.69 11.26
CA VAL A 286 28.39 -16.84 10.63
C VAL A 286 27.01 -17.28 11.12
N TYR A 287 26.21 -16.32 11.54
CA TYR A 287 24.85 -16.56 12.01
C TYR A 287 24.02 -17.33 10.97
N LYS A 288 23.15 -18.23 11.45
CA LYS A 288 22.23 -19.00 10.60
C LYS A 288 20.79 -18.62 10.92
N PHE A 289 20.05 -18.11 9.94
CA PHE A 289 18.62 -17.84 10.09
C PHE A 289 17.83 -19.16 10.07
N VAL A 290 17.02 -19.38 11.11
CA VAL A 290 16.28 -20.63 11.33
C VAL A 290 14.81 -20.31 11.24
N ASN A 291 14.10 -20.95 10.30
CA ASN A 291 12.65 -20.89 10.11
C ASN A 291 12.02 -19.49 10.39
N PRO A 292 12.50 -18.42 9.73
CA PRO A 292 12.04 -17.05 10.05
C PRO A 292 10.53 -16.88 9.82
N ASP A 293 9.93 -17.66 8.93
CA ASP A 293 8.53 -17.50 8.49
C ASP A 293 7.50 -17.99 9.52
N ALA A 294 7.86 -18.94 10.40
CA ALA A 294 6.94 -19.48 11.40
C ALA A 294 6.71 -18.56 12.60
N SER A 295 7.66 -17.66 12.92
CA SER A 295 7.54 -16.76 14.06
C SER A 295 7.04 -15.37 13.65
N PHE A 296 5.95 -14.90 14.24
CA PHE A 296 5.43 -13.55 14.08
C PHE A 296 5.90 -12.69 15.27
N PRO A 297 6.58 -11.56 15.07
CA PRO A 297 7.12 -10.73 16.17
C PRO A 297 6.04 -9.97 16.96
N ILE A 298 4.78 -10.03 16.52
CA ILE A 298 3.62 -9.37 17.12
C ILE A 298 2.82 -10.31 18.03
N ILE A 299 3.14 -11.61 18.03
CA ILE A 299 2.45 -12.61 18.84
C ILE A 299 3.35 -13.79 19.18
N MET A 300 3.18 -14.30 20.40
CA MET A 300 3.84 -15.54 20.83
C MET A 300 2.78 -16.48 21.38
N GLN A 301 2.71 -17.69 20.84
CA GLN A 301 1.79 -18.73 21.31
C GLN A 301 2.47 -20.09 21.34
N ASN A 302 1.95 -20.99 22.17
CA ASN A 302 2.42 -22.37 22.20
C ASN A 302 1.98 -23.12 20.94
N LEU A 303 2.95 -23.54 20.12
CA LEU A 303 2.76 -24.22 18.85
C LEU A 303 2.62 -25.75 18.95
N ASN A 304 2.56 -26.30 20.16
CA ASN A 304 2.25 -27.72 20.38
C ASN A 304 0.78 -27.99 20.01
N ASP A 305 0.52 -29.15 19.39
CA ASP A 305 -0.80 -29.59 18.92
C ASP A 305 -1.58 -28.48 18.18
N PRO A 306 -1.04 -27.96 17.06
CA PRO A 306 -1.55 -26.73 16.45
C PRO A 306 -2.90 -26.92 15.75
N MET A 307 -3.23 -28.13 15.27
CA MET A 307 -4.42 -28.39 14.46
C MET A 307 -5.75 -28.19 15.22
N PRO A 308 -5.97 -28.79 16.42
CA PRO A 308 -7.21 -28.55 17.17
C PRO A 308 -7.43 -27.06 17.49
N LYS A 309 -6.37 -26.35 17.87
CA LYS A 309 -6.42 -24.90 18.17
C LYS A 309 -6.83 -24.10 16.94
N ALA A 310 -6.25 -24.40 15.78
CA ALA A 310 -6.61 -23.73 14.52
C ALA A 310 -8.07 -24.00 14.15
N ILE A 311 -8.55 -25.24 14.34
CA ILE A 311 -9.95 -25.60 14.06
C ILE A 311 -10.92 -24.80 14.93
N GLU A 312 -10.63 -24.68 16.22
CA GLU A 312 -11.46 -23.93 17.16
C GLU A 312 -11.51 -22.44 16.81
N LEU A 313 -10.35 -21.82 16.58
CA LEU A 313 -10.26 -20.40 16.23
C LEU A 313 -10.97 -20.08 14.90
N ILE A 314 -10.85 -20.93 13.88
CA ILE A 314 -11.56 -20.74 12.60
C ILE A 314 -13.07 -20.76 12.80
N LYS A 315 -13.59 -21.67 13.65
CA LYS A 315 -15.02 -21.74 13.97
C LYS A 315 -15.48 -20.50 14.74
N GLN A 316 -14.68 -20.03 15.70
CA GLN A 316 -14.96 -18.81 16.46
C GLN A 316 -14.99 -17.58 15.54
N LEU A 317 -14.00 -17.42 14.66
CA LEU A 317 -13.95 -16.32 13.67
C LEU A 317 -15.13 -16.34 12.71
N ALA A 318 -15.51 -17.53 12.23
CA ALA A 318 -16.67 -17.70 11.35
C ALA A 318 -17.98 -17.30 12.02
N GLU A 319 -18.19 -17.68 13.29
CA GLU A 319 -19.41 -17.31 14.02
C GLU A 319 -19.41 -15.84 14.46
N ALA A 320 -18.27 -15.32 14.92
CA ALA A 320 -18.12 -13.94 15.38
C ALA A 320 -18.37 -12.89 14.29
N ASN A 321 -18.20 -13.27 13.01
CA ASN A 321 -18.36 -12.38 11.85
C ASN A 321 -19.56 -12.76 10.97
N LYS A 322 -20.52 -13.50 11.51
CA LYS A 322 -21.68 -14.01 10.77
C LYS A 322 -22.81 -12.99 10.60
N TYR A 323 -23.10 -12.21 11.65
CA TYR A 323 -24.23 -11.26 11.67
C TYR A 323 -23.77 -9.82 11.84
N ASN A 324 -22.87 -9.59 12.81
CA ASN A 324 -22.26 -8.30 13.08
C ASN A 324 -20.76 -8.45 13.00
N PHE A 325 -20.10 -7.47 12.38
CA PHE A 325 -18.65 -7.47 12.27
C PHE A 325 -18.01 -7.06 13.61
N ASN A 326 -17.13 -7.91 14.15
CA ASN A 326 -16.45 -7.65 15.41
C ASN A 326 -14.97 -7.31 15.19
N SER A 327 -14.66 -6.01 15.19
CA SER A 327 -13.30 -5.51 15.01
C SER A 327 -12.33 -5.97 16.11
N THR A 328 -12.81 -6.38 17.29
CA THR A 328 -11.95 -6.82 18.40
C THR A 328 -11.31 -8.20 18.18
N THR A 329 -11.88 -9.01 17.30
CA THR A 329 -11.43 -10.40 17.03
C THR A 329 -10.43 -10.50 15.87
N THR A 330 -10.11 -9.38 15.21
CA THR A 330 -9.30 -9.44 13.98
C THR A 330 -7.88 -9.95 14.22
N GLU A 331 -7.31 -9.70 15.40
CA GLU A 331 -6.01 -10.22 15.81
C GLU A 331 -5.94 -11.75 15.90
N ASP A 332 -7.06 -12.43 16.12
CA ASP A 332 -7.10 -13.89 16.24
C ASP A 332 -6.79 -14.58 14.90
N SER A 333 -6.99 -13.90 13.78
CA SER A 333 -6.59 -14.46 12.48
C SER A 333 -5.06 -14.54 12.30
N ILE A 334 -4.27 -13.64 12.91
CA ILE A 334 -2.79 -13.78 12.97
C ILE A 334 -2.41 -15.04 13.76
N LYS A 335 -3.12 -15.35 14.86
CA LYS A 335 -2.91 -16.61 15.60
C LYS A 335 -3.12 -17.81 14.70
N VAL A 336 -4.16 -17.80 13.89
CA VAL A 336 -4.45 -18.89 12.94
C VAL A 336 -3.36 -19.01 11.88
N TYR A 337 -2.87 -17.90 11.31
CA TYR A 337 -1.77 -17.95 10.33
C TYR A 337 -0.53 -18.62 10.90
N GLN A 338 -0.13 -18.27 12.13
CA GLN A 338 1.02 -18.87 12.79
C GLN A 338 0.83 -20.37 13.03
N LEU A 339 -0.37 -20.81 13.43
CA LEU A 339 -0.69 -22.24 13.60
C LEU A 339 -0.66 -22.98 12.25
N LEU A 340 -1.25 -22.40 11.20
CA LEU A 340 -1.26 -22.99 9.86
C LEU A 340 0.15 -23.18 9.30
N ARG A 341 1.06 -22.22 9.52
CA ARG A 341 2.47 -22.33 9.09
C ARG A 341 3.23 -23.50 9.72
N VAL A 342 2.77 -24.06 10.84
CA VAL A 342 3.41 -25.24 11.47
C VAL A 342 2.62 -26.54 11.32
N ILE A 343 1.37 -26.50 10.84
CA ILE A 343 0.54 -27.70 10.63
C ILE A 343 1.06 -28.53 9.44
N PRO A 344 1.31 -29.84 9.59
CA PRO A 344 1.76 -30.69 8.49
C PRO A 344 0.67 -30.85 7.43
N TYR A 345 1.05 -31.30 6.22
CA TYR A 345 0.13 -31.44 5.08
C TYR A 345 -1.10 -32.29 5.39
N GLU A 346 -0.93 -33.40 6.10
CA GLU A 346 -2.00 -34.33 6.50
C GLU A 346 -3.04 -33.63 7.42
N GLY A 347 -2.58 -32.66 8.21
CA GLY A 347 -3.44 -31.82 9.03
C GLY A 347 -4.32 -30.90 8.18
N LEU A 348 -3.77 -30.30 7.12
CA LEU A 348 -4.53 -29.45 6.18
C LEU A 348 -5.64 -30.25 5.47
N GLU A 349 -5.34 -31.48 5.04
CA GLU A 349 -6.32 -32.40 4.44
C GLU A 349 -7.44 -32.78 5.43
N THR A 350 -7.08 -32.99 6.69
CA THR A 350 -8.05 -33.31 7.76
C THR A 350 -8.97 -32.12 8.04
N MET A 351 -8.41 -30.91 8.12
CA MET A 351 -9.18 -29.68 8.30
C MET A 351 -10.12 -29.42 7.12
N TRP A 352 -9.68 -29.66 5.87
CA TRP A 352 -10.53 -29.55 4.69
C TRP A 352 -11.77 -30.44 4.79
N LYS A 353 -11.59 -31.74 5.11
CA LYS A 353 -12.70 -32.68 5.28
C LYS A 353 -13.70 -32.23 6.33
N GLN A 354 -13.22 -31.59 7.41
CA GLN A 354 -14.08 -31.07 8.46
C GLN A 354 -14.88 -29.83 8.03
N PHE A 355 -14.26 -28.91 7.27
CA PHE A 355 -14.88 -27.63 6.92
C PHE A 355 -15.66 -27.66 5.61
N ALA A 356 -15.39 -28.58 4.69
CA ALA A 356 -15.99 -28.61 3.36
C ALA A 356 -17.53 -28.61 3.34
N GLY A 357 -18.17 -29.20 4.36
CA GLY A 357 -19.63 -29.27 4.49
C GLY A 357 -20.31 -28.00 5.02
N ASN A 358 -19.56 -27.04 5.58
CA ASN A 358 -20.11 -25.78 6.10
C ASN A 358 -19.55 -24.60 5.30
N ARG A 359 -20.43 -23.89 4.58
CA ARG A 359 -20.03 -22.80 3.66
C ARG A 359 -19.19 -21.71 4.32
N GLU A 360 -19.56 -21.25 5.51
CA GLU A 360 -18.85 -20.18 6.21
C GLU A 360 -17.46 -20.66 6.66
N GLN A 361 -17.39 -21.83 7.30
CA GLN A 361 -16.11 -22.39 7.77
C GLN A 361 -15.18 -22.75 6.60
N ARG A 362 -15.75 -23.27 5.49
CA ARG A 362 -15.02 -23.53 4.23
C ARG A 362 -14.40 -22.24 3.67
N ASN A 363 -15.18 -21.16 3.60
CA ASN A 363 -14.70 -19.86 3.11
C ASN A 363 -13.54 -19.33 3.98
N TRP A 364 -13.72 -19.34 5.30
CA TRP A 364 -12.67 -18.91 6.22
C TRP A 364 -11.41 -19.77 6.11
N PHE A 365 -11.54 -21.09 6.00
CA PHE A 365 -10.38 -21.96 5.82
C PHE A 365 -9.64 -21.67 4.51
N LEU A 366 -10.35 -21.54 3.39
CA LEU A 366 -9.73 -21.22 2.10
C LEU A 366 -9.06 -19.84 2.09
N ASP A 367 -9.65 -18.84 2.77
CA ASP A 367 -9.08 -17.49 2.86
C ASP A 367 -7.86 -17.41 3.82
N LEU A 368 -7.75 -18.32 4.80
CA LEU A 368 -6.63 -18.32 5.78
C LEU A 368 -5.49 -19.29 5.40
N VAL A 369 -5.78 -20.42 4.73
CA VAL A 369 -4.78 -21.45 4.40
C VAL A 369 -3.69 -20.96 3.44
N VAL A 370 -3.95 -19.88 2.70
CA VAL A 370 -2.99 -19.23 1.79
C VAL A 370 -1.75 -18.67 2.50
N GLU A 371 -1.79 -18.51 3.83
CA GLU A 371 -0.62 -18.10 4.63
C GLU A 371 0.38 -19.24 4.90
N VAL A 372 0.03 -20.47 4.52
CA VAL A 372 1.00 -21.54 4.34
C VAL A 372 1.77 -21.25 3.05
N ASN A 373 3.00 -20.79 3.16
CA ASN A 373 3.75 -20.21 2.03
C ASN A 373 4.82 -21.14 1.43
N ASP A 374 4.73 -22.45 1.65
CA ASP A 374 5.71 -23.44 1.20
C ASP A 374 5.12 -24.56 0.31
N ALA A 375 5.85 -25.67 0.14
CA ALA A 375 5.43 -26.80 -0.70
C ALA A 375 4.05 -27.39 -0.33
N ARG A 376 3.60 -27.23 0.92
CA ARG A 376 2.33 -27.80 1.41
C ARG A 376 1.12 -27.15 0.73
N ILE A 377 1.12 -25.83 0.51
CA ILE A 377 -0.02 -25.15 -0.14
C ILE A 377 -0.14 -25.54 -1.61
N ILE A 378 0.98 -25.74 -2.30
CA ILE A 378 0.99 -26.21 -3.69
C ILE A 378 0.35 -27.60 -3.78
N LYS A 379 0.79 -28.53 -2.93
CA LYS A 379 0.23 -29.89 -2.87
C LYS A 379 -1.25 -29.89 -2.50
N PHE A 380 -1.65 -29.04 -1.57
CA PHE A 380 -3.05 -28.88 -1.18
C PHE A 380 -3.90 -28.45 -2.38
N LEU A 381 -3.50 -27.38 -3.08
CA LEU A 381 -4.23 -26.87 -4.24
C LEU A 381 -4.21 -27.83 -5.44
N GLU A 382 -3.08 -28.48 -5.71
CA GLU A 382 -2.96 -29.50 -6.75
C GLU A 382 -3.97 -30.64 -6.53
N ASN A 383 -4.12 -31.12 -5.29
CA ASN A 383 -5.10 -32.13 -4.93
C ASN A 383 -6.54 -31.65 -5.17
N ARG A 384 -6.87 -30.40 -4.80
CA ARG A 384 -8.19 -29.80 -5.06
C ARG A 384 -8.49 -29.69 -6.56
N PHE A 385 -7.48 -29.35 -7.37
CA PHE A 385 -7.63 -29.21 -8.82
C PHE A 385 -7.78 -30.58 -9.49
N HIS A 386 -7.11 -31.62 -9.01
CA HIS A 386 -7.28 -32.98 -9.50
C HIS A 386 -8.65 -33.57 -9.14
N THR A 387 -9.13 -33.33 -7.92
CA THR A 387 -10.41 -33.85 -7.44
C THR A 387 -11.61 -33.04 -7.94
N GLY A 388 -11.42 -31.77 -8.32
CA GLY A 388 -12.48 -30.89 -8.78
C GLY A 388 -13.49 -30.51 -7.69
N ASP A 389 -13.08 -30.55 -6.42
CA ASP A 389 -13.92 -30.27 -5.25
C ASP A 389 -13.90 -28.79 -4.81
N VAL A 390 -13.28 -27.94 -5.64
CA VAL A 390 -13.36 -26.47 -5.61
C VAL A 390 -13.93 -25.97 -6.93
N SER A 391 -14.73 -24.91 -6.89
CA SER A 391 -15.23 -24.24 -8.10
C SER A 391 -14.12 -23.41 -8.78
N ALA A 392 -14.29 -23.09 -10.06
CA ALA A 392 -13.33 -22.23 -10.78
C ALA A 392 -13.16 -20.84 -10.14
N SER A 393 -14.21 -20.28 -9.52
CA SER A 393 -14.15 -18.98 -8.84
C SER A 393 -13.47 -19.06 -7.46
N GLU A 394 -13.63 -20.15 -6.72
CA GLU A 394 -12.84 -20.42 -5.51
C GLU A 394 -11.36 -20.61 -5.89
N ALA A 395 -11.09 -21.37 -6.95
CA ALA A 395 -9.75 -21.65 -7.46
C ALA A 395 -9.00 -20.37 -7.88
N VAL A 396 -9.65 -19.44 -8.61
CA VAL A 396 -9.07 -18.13 -8.97
C VAL A 396 -8.65 -17.37 -7.71
N GLN A 397 -9.53 -17.27 -6.71
CA GLN A 397 -9.27 -16.49 -5.51
C GLN A 397 -8.14 -17.08 -4.67
N ILE A 398 -8.16 -18.39 -4.41
CA ILE A 398 -7.16 -19.03 -3.56
C ILE A 398 -5.80 -19.10 -4.24
N LEU A 399 -5.74 -19.41 -5.55
CA LEU A 399 -4.49 -19.52 -6.29
C LEU A 399 -3.77 -18.17 -6.37
N LEU A 400 -4.52 -17.10 -6.65
CA LEU A 400 -3.99 -15.74 -6.69
C LEU A 400 -3.24 -15.37 -5.41
N LEU A 401 -3.88 -15.61 -4.26
CA LEU A 401 -3.28 -15.28 -2.96
C LEU A 401 -2.16 -16.24 -2.58
N ALA A 402 -2.37 -17.55 -2.74
CA ALA A 402 -1.38 -18.57 -2.40
C ALA A 402 -0.06 -18.37 -3.15
N ILE A 403 -0.10 -18.12 -4.47
CA ILE A 403 1.12 -17.90 -5.27
C ILE A 403 1.76 -16.54 -4.95
N ASN A 404 0.96 -15.51 -4.66
CA ASN A 404 1.49 -14.21 -4.23
C ASN A 404 2.20 -14.28 -2.86
N HIS A 405 1.75 -15.14 -1.95
CA HIS A 405 2.34 -15.29 -0.60
C HIS A 405 3.44 -16.35 -0.56
N LEU A 406 3.44 -17.29 -1.51
CA LEU A 406 4.43 -18.36 -1.64
C LEU A 406 5.88 -17.84 -1.55
N GLN A 407 6.77 -18.58 -0.90
CA GLN A 407 8.18 -18.22 -0.88
C GLN A 407 8.77 -18.32 -2.30
N PRO A 408 9.51 -17.29 -2.75
CA PRO A 408 10.04 -17.26 -4.10
C PRO A 408 11.38 -18.01 -4.20
N VAL A 409 11.44 -19.27 -3.76
CA VAL A 409 12.63 -20.14 -3.84
C VAL A 409 12.55 -21.07 -5.06
N PRO A 410 13.68 -21.46 -5.66
CA PRO A 410 13.69 -22.24 -6.90
C PRO A 410 12.87 -23.52 -6.85
N GLU A 411 12.89 -24.28 -5.74
CA GLU A 411 12.12 -25.53 -5.63
C GLU A 411 10.62 -25.30 -5.75
N LEU A 412 10.10 -24.23 -5.15
CA LEU A 412 8.66 -23.93 -5.16
C LEU A 412 8.20 -23.36 -6.51
N VAL A 413 9.07 -22.63 -7.21
CA VAL A 413 8.82 -22.21 -8.60
C VAL A 413 8.67 -23.42 -9.51
N GLU A 414 9.55 -24.42 -9.36
CA GLU A 414 9.46 -25.67 -10.12
C GLU A 414 8.17 -26.44 -9.82
N MET A 415 7.77 -26.55 -8.54
CA MET A 415 6.52 -27.20 -8.16
C MET A 415 5.29 -26.48 -8.75
N ALA A 416 5.27 -25.15 -8.75
CA ALA A 416 4.14 -24.37 -9.26
C ALA A 416 3.89 -24.55 -10.77
N LYS A 417 4.85 -25.10 -11.53
CA LYS A 417 4.68 -25.41 -12.97
C LYS A 417 3.54 -26.39 -13.22
N THR A 418 3.19 -27.26 -12.26
CA THR A 418 2.11 -28.25 -12.41
C THR A 418 0.81 -27.59 -12.87
N PHE A 419 0.46 -26.42 -12.30
CA PHE A 419 -0.78 -25.71 -12.61
C PHE A 419 -0.88 -25.24 -14.07
N LEU A 420 0.24 -25.03 -14.77
CA LEU A 420 0.26 -24.69 -16.20
C LEU A 420 -0.16 -25.87 -17.10
N THR A 421 -0.20 -27.09 -16.56
CA THR A 421 -0.49 -28.31 -17.33
C THR A 421 -1.80 -28.98 -16.94
N LEU A 422 -2.33 -28.70 -15.75
CA LEU A 422 -3.55 -29.32 -15.24
C LEU A 422 -4.78 -28.99 -16.11
N PRO A 423 -5.61 -30.00 -16.48
CA PRO A 423 -6.84 -29.75 -17.24
C PRO A 423 -7.82 -28.81 -16.53
N PHE A 424 -7.95 -28.94 -15.20
CA PHE A 424 -8.84 -28.08 -14.41
C PHE A 424 -8.46 -26.60 -14.50
N SER A 425 -7.17 -26.27 -14.64
CA SER A 425 -6.71 -24.89 -14.86
C SER A 425 -7.31 -24.26 -16.11
N LYS A 426 -7.69 -25.07 -17.11
CA LYS A 426 -8.30 -24.63 -18.37
C LYS A 426 -9.84 -24.73 -18.36
N SER A 427 -10.45 -25.10 -17.23
CA SER A 427 -11.92 -25.19 -17.08
C SER A 427 -12.63 -23.84 -17.20
N SER A 428 -11.91 -22.74 -16.96
CA SER A 428 -12.40 -21.37 -17.09
C SER A 428 -11.29 -20.48 -17.65
N VAL A 429 -11.66 -19.55 -18.53
CA VAL A 429 -10.72 -18.55 -19.09
C VAL A 429 -10.07 -17.73 -17.97
N TYR A 430 -10.83 -17.35 -16.94
CA TYR A 430 -10.32 -16.56 -15.82
C TYR A 430 -9.34 -17.34 -14.95
N LEU A 431 -9.58 -18.65 -14.75
CA LEU A 431 -8.65 -19.50 -14.02
C LEU A 431 -7.34 -19.67 -14.79
N TRP A 432 -7.41 -19.91 -16.10
CA TRP A 432 -6.23 -20.05 -16.94
C TRP A 432 -5.38 -18.78 -16.98
N GLN A 433 -6.02 -17.62 -17.12
CA GLN A 433 -5.36 -16.31 -17.02
C GLN A 433 -4.68 -16.14 -15.66
N THR A 434 -5.38 -16.44 -14.57
CA THR A 434 -4.82 -16.32 -13.20
C THR A 434 -3.61 -17.21 -13.01
N VAL A 435 -3.66 -18.47 -13.46
CA VAL A 435 -2.54 -19.43 -13.39
C VAL A 435 -1.30 -18.88 -14.09
N MET A 436 -1.44 -18.40 -15.33
CA MET A 436 -0.30 -17.86 -16.10
C MET A 436 0.28 -16.59 -15.48
N LEU A 437 -0.59 -15.64 -15.11
CA LEU A 437 -0.18 -14.35 -14.55
C LEU A 437 0.54 -14.51 -13.21
N THR A 438 -0.01 -15.33 -12.32
CA THR A 438 0.56 -15.58 -10.98
C THR A 438 1.88 -16.35 -11.07
N TYR A 439 1.99 -17.33 -11.98
CA TYR A 439 3.26 -18.00 -12.25
C TYR A 439 4.33 -17.00 -12.74
N GLY A 440 3.98 -16.09 -13.64
CA GLY A 440 4.85 -14.99 -14.06
C GLY A 440 5.31 -14.13 -12.87
N SER A 441 4.38 -13.72 -12.00
CA SER A 441 4.73 -12.93 -10.81
C SER A 441 5.63 -13.68 -9.82
N LEU A 442 5.46 -15.00 -9.68
CA LEU A 442 6.33 -15.85 -8.87
C LEU A 442 7.75 -15.91 -9.44
N VAL A 443 7.91 -16.05 -10.76
CA VAL A 443 9.21 -15.97 -11.44
C VAL A 443 9.86 -14.61 -11.19
N TYR A 444 9.11 -13.52 -11.27
CA TYR A 444 9.65 -12.19 -10.96
C TYR A 444 10.15 -12.08 -9.53
N ARG A 445 9.39 -12.55 -8.54
CA ARG A 445 9.83 -12.54 -7.13
C ARG A 445 11.10 -13.38 -6.92
N ASN A 446 11.19 -14.53 -7.57
CA ASN A 446 12.39 -15.37 -7.49
C ASN A 446 13.61 -14.65 -8.07
N CYS A 447 13.49 -14.06 -9.25
CA CYS A 447 14.55 -13.26 -9.86
C CYS A 447 14.96 -12.00 -9.07
N ALA A 448 14.17 -11.54 -8.10
CA ALA A 448 14.54 -10.42 -7.24
C ALA A 448 15.59 -10.80 -6.18
N TYR A 449 15.68 -12.09 -5.83
CA TYR A 449 16.59 -12.60 -4.80
C TYR A 449 17.77 -13.42 -5.35
N TYR A 450 17.68 -13.91 -6.60
CA TYR A 450 18.72 -14.72 -7.24
C TYR A 450 19.29 -14.02 -8.49
N THR A 451 20.56 -13.65 -8.44
CA THR A 451 21.28 -12.98 -9.54
C THR A 451 22.55 -13.77 -9.89
N PRO A 452 22.74 -14.24 -11.15
CA PRO A 452 21.81 -14.11 -12.29
C PRO A 452 20.54 -14.96 -12.10
N CYS A 453 19.41 -14.51 -12.65
CA CYS A 453 18.16 -15.27 -12.55
C CYS A 453 18.19 -16.53 -13.43
N PRO A 454 17.74 -17.70 -12.94
CA PRO A 454 17.77 -18.94 -13.73
C PRO A 454 16.73 -18.97 -14.86
N ILE A 455 17.19 -19.20 -16.10
CA ILE A 455 16.33 -19.28 -17.30
C ILE A 455 15.28 -20.40 -17.23
N SER A 456 15.56 -21.48 -16.51
CA SER A 456 14.65 -22.63 -16.35
C SER A 456 13.31 -22.24 -15.72
N THR A 457 13.27 -21.16 -14.94
CA THR A 457 12.07 -20.66 -14.27
C THR A 457 11.06 -20.07 -15.26
N VAL A 458 11.52 -19.31 -16.28
CA VAL A 458 10.66 -18.68 -17.29
C VAL A 458 10.40 -19.58 -18.51
N GLN A 459 11.21 -20.64 -18.71
CA GLN A 459 11.12 -21.52 -19.86
C GLN A 459 9.71 -22.07 -20.16
N PRO A 460 8.86 -22.45 -19.18
CA PRO A 460 7.50 -22.89 -19.46
C PRO A 460 6.65 -21.84 -20.19
N LEU A 461 6.76 -20.56 -19.79
CA LEU A 461 6.06 -19.47 -20.44
C LEU A 461 6.61 -19.20 -21.85
N ILE A 462 7.93 -19.33 -22.04
CA ILE A 462 8.56 -19.22 -23.36
C ILE A 462 8.01 -20.29 -24.31
N ASN A 463 7.92 -21.54 -23.86
CA ASN A 463 7.42 -22.66 -24.67
C ASN A 463 5.96 -22.43 -25.08
N ILE A 464 5.11 -21.96 -24.15
CA ILE A 464 3.71 -21.64 -24.45
C ILE A 464 3.63 -20.47 -25.44
N ALA A 465 4.48 -19.45 -25.32
CA ALA A 465 4.53 -18.35 -26.26
C ALA A 465 4.88 -18.83 -27.68
N GLU A 466 5.91 -19.65 -27.83
CA GLU A 466 6.29 -20.22 -29.13
C GLU A 466 5.16 -21.07 -29.75
N GLU A 467 4.48 -21.87 -28.94
CA GLU A 467 3.36 -22.71 -29.37
C GLU A 467 2.12 -21.88 -29.77
N SER A 468 1.80 -20.83 -29.01
CA SER A 468 0.70 -19.90 -29.34
C SER A 468 0.93 -19.18 -30.66
N LEU A 469 2.20 -18.83 -30.95
CA LEU A 469 2.61 -18.23 -32.22
C LEU A 469 2.45 -19.23 -33.38
N ARG A 470 2.82 -20.49 -33.16
CA ARG A 470 2.70 -21.57 -34.15
C ARG A 470 1.23 -21.89 -34.49
N THR A 471 0.37 -21.91 -33.49
CA THR A 471 -1.07 -22.24 -33.63
C THR A 471 -1.94 -21.05 -34.03
N ARG A 472 -1.39 -19.83 -34.03
CA ARG A 472 -2.09 -18.57 -34.30
C ARG A 472 -3.27 -18.30 -33.34
N ASN A 473 -3.13 -18.71 -32.08
CA ASN A 473 -4.14 -18.46 -31.05
C ASN A 473 -3.93 -17.09 -30.39
N GLU A 474 -4.62 -16.05 -30.88
CA GLU A 474 -4.45 -14.66 -30.42
C GLU A 474 -4.68 -14.47 -28.91
N ASN A 475 -5.72 -15.10 -28.35
CA ASN A 475 -6.03 -14.98 -26.93
C ASN A 475 -4.92 -15.57 -26.04
N GLU A 476 -4.33 -16.69 -26.48
CA GLU A 476 -3.22 -17.33 -25.78
C GLU A 476 -1.93 -16.53 -25.92
N MET A 477 -1.65 -15.94 -27.10
CA MET A 477 -0.53 -15.02 -27.30
C MET A 477 -0.62 -13.82 -26.35
N VAL A 478 -1.78 -13.17 -26.25
CA VAL A 478 -1.96 -12.02 -25.34
C VAL A 478 -1.75 -12.43 -23.88
N THR A 479 -2.35 -13.56 -23.47
CA THR A 479 -2.25 -14.03 -22.08
C THR A 479 -0.81 -14.39 -21.70
N VAL A 480 -0.08 -15.12 -22.56
CA VAL A 480 1.30 -15.52 -22.28
C VAL A 480 2.28 -14.35 -22.37
N LEU A 481 2.06 -13.37 -23.25
CA LEU A 481 2.87 -12.14 -23.29
C LEU A 481 2.69 -11.31 -22.01
N LYS A 482 1.46 -11.23 -21.48
CA LYS A 482 1.19 -10.59 -20.18
C LYS A 482 1.88 -11.34 -19.03
N ALA A 483 1.86 -12.67 -19.04
CA ALA A 483 2.57 -13.49 -18.06
C ALA A 483 4.11 -13.35 -18.15
N LEU A 484 4.67 -13.27 -19.38
CA LEU A 484 6.08 -12.95 -19.59
C LEU A 484 6.41 -11.53 -19.11
N GLY A 485 5.48 -10.59 -19.30
CA GLY A 485 5.55 -9.23 -18.75
C GLY A 485 5.64 -9.23 -17.23
N ASN A 486 4.78 -10.01 -16.55
CA ASN A 486 4.86 -10.22 -15.11
C ASN A 486 6.21 -10.82 -14.69
N ALA A 487 6.69 -11.85 -15.39
CA ALA A 487 7.97 -12.50 -15.11
C ALA A 487 9.16 -11.55 -15.18
N GLY A 488 9.14 -10.60 -16.12
CA GLY A 488 10.18 -9.59 -16.29
C GLY A 488 11.58 -10.21 -16.42
N HIS A 489 11.70 -11.39 -17.02
CA HIS A 489 12.95 -12.15 -17.08
C HIS A 489 13.71 -11.82 -18.38
N PRO A 490 14.97 -11.32 -18.36
CA PRO A 490 15.69 -10.92 -19.58
C PRO A 490 15.81 -12.01 -20.65
N GLY A 491 15.91 -13.28 -20.24
CA GLY A 491 15.89 -14.43 -21.14
C GLY A 491 14.64 -14.60 -22.03
N SER A 492 13.53 -13.89 -21.76
CA SER A 492 12.34 -13.92 -22.63
C SER A 492 12.41 -12.93 -23.79
N ILE A 493 13.37 -11.97 -23.79
CA ILE A 493 13.49 -10.91 -24.80
C ILE A 493 13.51 -11.49 -26.22
N LYS A 494 14.33 -12.52 -26.47
CA LYS A 494 14.45 -13.14 -27.80
C LYS A 494 13.11 -13.68 -28.31
N THR A 495 12.29 -14.22 -27.43
CA THR A 495 10.96 -14.74 -27.76
C THR A 495 9.98 -13.60 -27.97
N ILE A 496 9.97 -12.59 -27.10
CA ILE A 496 9.14 -11.39 -27.22
C ILE A 496 9.40 -10.67 -28.56
N MET A 497 10.66 -10.57 -28.99
CA MET A 497 11.04 -9.95 -30.26
C MET A 497 10.39 -10.61 -31.48
N ARG A 498 9.99 -11.88 -31.41
CA ARG A 498 9.25 -12.56 -32.50
C ARG A 498 7.82 -12.04 -32.65
N PHE A 499 7.27 -11.41 -31.62
CA PHE A 499 5.96 -10.77 -31.65
C PHE A 499 6.04 -9.27 -31.98
N LEU A 500 7.24 -8.68 -32.02
CA LEU A 500 7.42 -7.27 -32.32
C LEU A 500 7.55 -7.02 -33.83
N PRO A 501 7.04 -5.88 -34.32
CA PRO A 501 7.07 -5.57 -35.74
C PRO A 501 8.49 -5.16 -36.18
N GLY A 502 8.89 -5.55 -37.39
CA GLY A 502 10.15 -5.10 -38.02
C GLY A 502 11.46 -5.73 -37.51
N VAL A 503 11.42 -6.62 -36.51
CA VAL A 503 12.63 -7.20 -35.89
C VAL A 503 12.83 -8.68 -36.22
N ALA A 504 11.76 -9.47 -36.34
CA ALA A 504 11.82 -10.89 -36.72
C ALA A 504 10.51 -11.48 -37.29
N SER A 505 9.35 -10.86 -37.05
CA SER A 505 8.07 -11.38 -37.56
C SER A 505 7.93 -11.15 -39.06
N THR A 506 7.75 -12.23 -39.83
CA THR A 506 7.38 -12.22 -41.25
C THR A 506 5.86 -12.11 -41.46
N VAL A 507 5.09 -12.10 -40.37
CA VAL A 507 3.62 -12.13 -40.36
C VAL A 507 3.07 -10.90 -39.63
N GLU A 508 2.09 -10.24 -40.23
CA GLU A 508 1.37 -9.14 -39.61
C GLU A 508 0.50 -9.68 -38.45
N LEU A 509 0.82 -9.25 -37.22
CA LEU A 509 0.11 -9.67 -36.01
C LEU A 509 -0.95 -8.62 -35.61
N PRO A 510 -2.04 -9.03 -34.94
CA PRO A 510 -3.07 -8.10 -34.46
C PRO A 510 -2.50 -7.04 -33.51
N PRO A 511 -3.01 -5.80 -33.51
CA PRO A 511 -2.50 -4.73 -32.63
C PRO A 511 -2.56 -5.07 -31.13
N SER A 512 -3.54 -5.87 -30.69
CA SER A 512 -3.63 -6.37 -29.30
C SER A 512 -2.42 -7.22 -28.89
N VAL A 513 -1.93 -8.08 -29.80
CA VAL A 513 -0.73 -8.90 -29.59
C VAL A 513 0.52 -8.02 -29.59
N LEU A 514 0.60 -7.05 -30.51
CA LEU A 514 1.72 -6.11 -30.57
C LEU A 514 1.82 -5.24 -29.31
N SER A 515 0.69 -4.71 -28.83
CA SER A 515 0.60 -3.93 -27.59
C SER A 515 1.02 -4.77 -26.39
N ALA A 516 0.52 -6.00 -26.26
CA ALA A 516 0.93 -6.93 -25.20
C ALA A 516 2.44 -7.24 -25.26
N ALA A 517 3.01 -7.42 -26.45
CA ALA A 517 4.43 -7.67 -26.64
C ALA A 517 5.29 -6.47 -26.21
N VAL A 518 4.92 -5.24 -26.59
CA VAL A 518 5.63 -4.03 -26.15
C VAL A 518 5.52 -3.86 -24.63
N GLN A 519 4.31 -3.98 -24.08
CA GLN A 519 4.06 -3.87 -22.63
C GLN A 519 4.82 -4.93 -21.81
N SER A 520 5.11 -6.11 -22.37
CA SER A 520 5.88 -7.15 -21.68
C SER A 520 7.33 -6.74 -21.35
N LEU A 521 7.86 -5.67 -21.96
CA LEU A 521 9.20 -5.16 -21.71
C LEU A 521 9.31 -4.31 -20.43
N ARG A 522 8.18 -3.88 -19.85
CA ARG A 522 8.13 -2.94 -18.71
C ARG A 522 8.95 -3.39 -17.51
N LEU A 523 8.71 -4.60 -17.01
CA LEU A 523 9.43 -5.12 -15.84
C LEU A 523 10.85 -5.60 -16.19
N ILE A 524 11.10 -5.91 -17.47
CA ILE A 524 12.45 -6.20 -17.98
C ILE A 524 13.30 -4.92 -17.95
N ALA A 525 12.69 -3.74 -18.18
CA ALA A 525 13.38 -2.44 -18.17
C ALA A 525 14.13 -2.17 -16.86
N ALA A 526 13.64 -2.69 -15.73
CA ALA A 526 14.30 -2.55 -14.44
C ALA A 526 15.53 -3.48 -14.27
N ARG A 527 15.62 -4.59 -15.02
CA ARG A 527 16.69 -5.60 -14.89
C ARG A 527 17.73 -5.53 -16.00
N ASP A 528 17.27 -5.34 -17.23
CA ASP A 528 18.12 -5.15 -18.40
C ASP A 528 17.69 -3.88 -19.16
N PRO A 529 17.95 -2.69 -18.57
CA PRO A 529 17.54 -1.43 -19.17
C PRO A 529 18.23 -1.17 -20.51
N HIS A 530 19.38 -1.80 -20.79
CA HIS A 530 20.13 -1.58 -22.04
C HIS A 530 19.42 -2.25 -23.22
N SER A 531 19.12 -3.55 -23.13
CA SER A 531 18.41 -4.27 -24.20
C SER A 531 17.03 -3.66 -24.46
N VAL A 532 16.30 -3.26 -23.41
CA VAL A 532 14.98 -2.63 -23.55
C VAL A 532 15.09 -1.25 -24.21
N ARG A 533 16.10 -0.45 -23.89
CA ARG A 533 16.37 0.84 -24.55
C ARG A 533 16.53 0.67 -26.06
N ASP A 534 17.34 -0.29 -26.48
CA ASP A 534 17.61 -0.51 -27.91
C ASP A 534 16.35 -0.93 -28.67
N ILE A 535 15.57 -1.84 -28.08
CA ILE A 535 14.31 -2.32 -28.68
C ILE A 535 13.29 -1.19 -28.78
N THR A 536 13.03 -0.49 -27.68
CA THR A 536 12.01 0.58 -27.62
C THR A 536 12.38 1.79 -28.47
N LEU A 537 13.67 2.15 -28.53
CA LEU A 537 14.16 3.19 -29.41
C LEU A 537 13.90 2.83 -30.88
N ASN A 538 14.24 1.61 -31.29
CA ASN A 538 14.00 1.18 -32.67
C ASN A 538 12.51 1.24 -33.04
N LEU A 539 11.62 0.72 -32.18
CA LEU A 539 10.17 0.80 -32.38
C LEU A 539 9.67 2.25 -32.47
N PHE A 540 10.15 3.13 -31.59
CA PHE A 540 9.75 4.54 -31.61
C PHE A 540 10.18 5.25 -32.90
N MET A 541 11.37 4.95 -33.43
CA MET A 541 11.92 5.62 -34.63
C MET A 541 11.32 5.11 -35.95
N GLN A 542 10.70 3.93 -35.98
CA GLN A 542 10.07 3.38 -37.18
C GLN A 542 8.74 4.09 -37.49
N LYS A 543 8.78 5.09 -38.39
CA LYS A 543 7.61 5.88 -38.81
C LYS A 543 6.50 5.07 -39.51
N THR A 544 6.80 3.85 -39.97
CA THR A 544 5.83 2.94 -40.58
C THR A 544 4.94 2.21 -39.57
N LEU A 545 5.31 2.19 -38.28
CA LEU A 545 4.52 1.57 -37.24
C LEU A 545 3.33 2.43 -36.83
N ALA A 546 2.26 1.77 -36.37
CA ALA A 546 1.10 2.46 -35.81
C ALA A 546 1.51 3.37 -34.64
N ALA A 547 0.95 4.59 -34.60
CA ALA A 547 1.24 5.62 -33.60
C ALA A 547 1.16 5.09 -32.16
N GLU A 548 0.15 4.26 -31.87
CA GLU A 548 -0.08 3.62 -30.57
C GLU A 548 1.12 2.80 -30.08
N ILE A 549 1.69 1.96 -30.94
CA ILE A 549 2.86 1.14 -30.62
C ILE A 549 4.09 2.01 -30.39
N ARG A 550 4.27 3.07 -31.18
CA ARG A 550 5.38 4.03 -31.04
C ARG A 550 5.27 4.82 -29.74
N MET A 551 4.06 5.24 -29.36
CA MET A 551 3.80 5.93 -28.09
C MET A 551 4.06 5.01 -26.89
N LEU A 552 3.60 3.75 -26.93
CA LEU A 552 3.90 2.76 -25.89
C LEU A 552 5.39 2.51 -25.74
N ALA A 553 6.09 2.31 -26.87
CA ALA A 553 7.54 2.15 -26.86
C ALA A 553 8.25 3.37 -26.26
N PHE A 554 7.79 4.59 -26.58
CA PHE A 554 8.30 5.82 -25.98
C PHE A 554 8.09 5.87 -24.46
N LEU A 555 6.91 5.50 -23.95
CA LEU A 555 6.67 5.46 -22.51
C LEU A 555 7.64 4.49 -21.80
N ILE A 556 7.79 3.26 -22.33
CA ILE A 556 8.68 2.24 -21.76
C ILE A 556 10.15 2.65 -21.87
N LEU A 557 10.55 3.32 -22.97
CA LEU A 557 11.90 3.88 -23.12
C LEU A 557 12.24 4.80 -21.93
N PHE A 558 11.30 5.63 -21.48
CA PHE A 558 11.53 6.55 -20.36
C PHE A 558 11.46 5.86 -18.99
N GLU A 559 10.79 4.70 -18.87
CA GLU A 559 10.89 3.86 -17.66
C GLU A 559 12.33 3.34 -17.44
N THR A 560 13.15 3.19 -18.49
CA THR A 560 14.56 2.79 -18.40
C THR A 560 15.49 3.88 -17.86
N LYS A 561 14.96 5.08 -17.56
CA LYS A 561 15.72 6.28 -17.13
C LYS A 561 16.85 6.65 -18.11
N PRO A 562 16.51 7.05 -19.36
CA PRO A 562 17.49 7.27 -20.41
C PRO A 562 18.45 8.43 -20.06
N PRO A 563 19.74 8.33 -20.43
CA PRO A 563 20.71 9.40 -20.20
C PRO A 563 20.41 10.62 -21.09
N MET A 564 20.97 11.78 -20.71
CA MET A 564 20.81 13.05 -21.41
C MET A 564 21.07 12.96 -22.92
N ALA A 565 22.09 12.21 -23.34
CA ALA A 565 22.44 12.03 -24.75
C ALA A 565 21.26 11.40 -25.53
N LEU A 566 20.66 10.35 -24.98
CA LEU A 566 19.53 9.67 -25.60
C LEU A 566 18.26 10.53 -25.60
N VAL A 567 17.99 11.26 -24.51
CA VAL A 567 16.90 12.25 -24.46
C VAL A 567 17.08 13.31 -25.55
N THR A 568 18.32 13.77 -25.76
CA THR A 568 18.65 14.74 -26.83
C THR A 568 18.40 14.15 -28.21
N THR A 569 18.84 12.91 -28.47
CA THR A 569 18.58 12.20 -29.74
C THR A 569 17.08 12.10 -30.04
N VAL A 570 16.28 11.68 -29.05
CA VAL A 570 14.82 11.60 -29.17
C VAL A 570 14.22 12.98 -29.43
N THR A 571 14.70 14.02 -28.75
CA THR A 571 14.28 15.40 -28.94
C THR A 571 14.53 15.89 -30.37
N SER A 572 15.72 15.61 -30.92
CA SER A 572 16.05 15.96 -32.31
C SER A 572 15.13 15.26 -33.30
N HIS A 573 14.82 13.99 -33.11
CA HIS A 573 13.90 13.26 -33.99
C HIS A 573 12.44 13.73 -33.86
N LEU A 574 12.01 14.15 -32.66
CA LEU A 574 10.69 14.75 -32.45
C LEU A 574 10.51 16.07 -33.20
N LEU A 575 11.58 16.85 -33.44
CA LEU A 575 11.49 18.07 -34.27
C LEU A 575 11.12 17.76 -35.73
N GLU A 576 11.45 16.57 -36.23
CA GLU A 576 11.16 16.10 -37.59
C GLU A 576 9.94 15.17 -37.67
N GLU A 577 9.29 14.92 -36.55
CA GLU A 577 8.11 14.08 -36.49
C GLU A 577 6.90 14.81 -37.09
N LYS A 578 6.14 14.08 -37.91
CA LYS A 578 4.94 14.58 -38.60
C LYS A 578 3.66 14.04 -37.96
N ASP A 579 3.72 12.89 -37.29
CA ASP A 579 2.59 12.35 -36.55
C ASP A 579 2.33 13.17 -35.28
N PHE A 580 1.25 13.95 -35.34
CA PHE A 580 0.84 14.83 -34.26
C PHE A 580 0.56 14.09 -32.95
N ASN A 581 0.01 12.86 -33.01
CA ASN A 581 -0.34 12.11 -31.81
C ASN A 581 0.92 11.66 -31.07
N VAL A 582 1.93 11.20 -31.81
CA VAL A 582 3.23 10.81 -31.26
C VAL A 582 3.93 12.02 -30.64
N VAL A 583 3.96 13.17 -31.32
CA VAL A 583 4.56 14.40 -30.79
C VAL A 583 3.82 14.90 -29.55
N SER A 584 2.49 14.90 -29.57
CA SER A 584 1.67 15.39 -28.46
C SER A 584 1.89 14.59 -27.19
N ILE A 585 1.89 13.25 -27.28
CA ILE A 585 2.24 12.38 -26.14
C ILE A 585 3.69 12.61 -25.69
N ALA A 586 4.65 12.63 -26.62
CA ALA A 586 6.04 12.76 -26.25
C ALA A 586 6.34 14.10 -25.57
N TYR A 587 5.87 15.21 -26.16
CA TYR A 587 6.05 16.55 -25.60
C TYR A 587 5.37 16.70 -24.24
N SER A 588 4.12 16.23 -24.09
CA SER A 588 3.41 16.32 -22.81
C SER A 588 4.08 15.49 -21.70
N TYR A 589 4.56 14.28 -22.01
CA TYR A 589 5.26 13.46 -21.04
C TYR A 589 6.61 14.05 -20.65
N LEU A 590 7.39 14.55 -21.61
CA LEU A 590 8.64 15.28 -21.31
C LEU A 590 8.37 16.53 -20.46
N LYS A 591 7.33 17.31 -20.77
CA LYS A 591 6.92 18.49 -20.00
C LYS A 591 6.52 18.12 -18.57
N SER A 592 5.83 17.00 -18.41
CA SER A 592 5.43 16.44 -17.14
C SER A 592 6.64 15.99 -16.30
N LEU A 593 7.54 15.18 -16.87
CA LEU A 593 8.77 14.73 -16.22
C LEU A 593 9.71 15.89 -15.86
N ALA A 594 9.78 16.94 -16.70
CA ALA A 594 10.58 18.13 -16.44
C ALA A 594 10.16 18.90 -15.17
N ARG A 595 8.94 18.66 -14.65
CA ARG A 595 8.38 19.27 -13.44
C ARG A 595 8.36 18.31 -12.24
N SER A 596 8.76 17.06 -12.42
CA SER A 596 8.75 16.04 -11.36
C SER A 596 9.64 16.44 -10.18
N THR A 597 9.11 16.28 -8.97
CA THR A 597 9.84 16.51 -7.71
C THR A 597 10.33 15.23 -7.04
N THR A 598 9.97 14.08 -7.59
CA THR A 598 10.35 12.76 -7.06
C THR A 598 11.85 12.44 -7.24
N PRO A 599 12.50 11.76 -6.28
CA PRO A 599 13.94 11.48 -6.33
C PRO A 599 14.38 10.63 -7.52
N ASP A 600 13.60 9.61 -7.90
CA ASP A 600 13.89 8.70 -9.02
C ASP A 600 13.91 9.37 -10.39
N ASN A 601 13.40 10.59 -10.48
CA ASN A 601 13.35 11.40 -11.69
C ASN A 601 14.33 12.59 -11.66
N LEU A 602 15.14 12.77 -10.62
CA LEU A 602 15.99 13.96 -10.46
C LEU A 602 16.86 14.28 -11.70
N PHE A 603 17.55 13.27 -12.24
CA PHE A 603 18.39 13.46 -13.43
C PHE A 603 17.54 13.55 -14.71
N LEU A 604 16.48 12.76 -14.79
CA LEU A 604 15.60 12.71 -15.95
C LEU A 604 14.83 14.02 -16.12
N SER A 605 14.37 14.65 -15.04
CA SER A 605 13.66 15.93 -15.06
C SER A 605 14.54 17.04 -15.62
N SER A 606 15.83 17.04 -15.28
CA SER A 606 16.82 17.97 -15.83
C SER A 606 16.99 17.78 -17.35
N ALA A 607 17.13 16.54 -17.81
CA ALA A 607 17.23 16.24 -19.23
C ALA A 607 15.94 16.61 -20.00
N CYS A 608 14.78 16.27 -19.45
CA CYS A 608 13.48 16.61 -20.00
C CYS A 608 13.24 18.13 -20.02
N ASN A 609 13.75 18.88 -19.04
CA ASN A 609 13.64 20.35 -19.03
C ASN A 609 14.33 20.97 -20.26
N VAL A 610 15.51 20.47 -20.61
CA VAL A 610 16.23 20.89 -21.82
C VAL A 610 15.44 20.49 -23.07
N ALA A 611 14.98 19.24 -23.15
CA ALA A 611 14.17 18.75 -24.27
C ALA A 611 12.92 19.62 -24.50
N VAL A 612 12.19 19.95 -23.43
CA VAL A 612 10.99 20.79 -23.49
C VAL A 612 11.32 22.19 -23.99
N LYS A 613 12.43 22.79 -23.57
CA LYS A 613 12.88 24.11 -24.07
C LYS A 613 13.21 24.09 -25.56
N ILE A 614 13.76 22.98 -26.07
CA ILE A 614 14.05 22.79 -27.51
C ILE A 614 12.75 22.61 -28.32
N LEU A 615 11.79 21.86 -27.78
CA LEU A 615 10.53 21.52 -28.47
C LEU A 615 9.48 22.64 -28.37
N ALA A 616 9.48 23.42 -27.29
CA ALA A 616 8.46 24.43 -27.00
C ALA A 616 8.24 25.48 -28.11
N PRO A 617 9.27 26.00 -28.81
CA PRO A 617 9.07 26.94 -29.90
C PRO A 617 8.18 26.38 -31.03
N LYS A 618 8.24 25.06 -31.27
CA LYS A 618 7.47 24.41 -32.33
C LYS A 618 6.17 23.77 -31.83
N PHE A 619 6.17 23.19 -30.64
CA PHE A 619 5.06 22.36 -30.13
C PHE A 619 4.44 22.89 -28.82
N GLY A 620 4.85 24.05 -28.33
CA GLY A 620 4.31 24.64 -27.10
C GLY A 620 2.84 25.02 -27.18
N HIS A 621 2.30 25.18 -28.40
CA HIS A 621 0.92 25.54 -28.69
C HIS A 621 -0.01 24.32 -28.91
N LEU A 622 0.45 23.09 -28.67
CA LEU A 622 -0.42 21.92 -28.79
C LEU A 622 -1.44 21.93 -27.62
N THR A 623 -2.63 22.49 -27.87
CA THR A 623 -3.61 22.94 -26.86
C THR A 623 -4.95 22.18 -26.90
N ILE A 624 -4.97 20.85 -27.10
CA ILE A 624 -6.24 20.11 -27.28
C ILE A 624 -6.38 18.93 -26.29
N LEU A 625 -6.20 19.21 -24.99
CA LEU A 625 -6.10 18.28 -23.85
C LEU A 625 -4.69 17.70 -23.68
N GLN A 626 -4.07 17.89 -22.51
CA GLN A 626 -2.77 17.28 -22.17
C GLN A 626 -2.94 15.76 -22.14
N PRO A 627 -2.37 15.00 -23.09
CA PRO A 627 -2.59 13.56 -23.14
C PRO A 627 -1.79 12.82 -22.05
N THR A 628 -0.95 13.55 -21.30
CA THR A 628 -0.27 13.06 -20.11
C THR A 628 -0.48 14.05 -18.95
N LEU A 629 -0.94 13.55 -17.80
CA LEU A 629 -1.00 14.27 -16.53
C LEU A 629 -0.20 13.52 -15.48
N ARG A 630 0.71 14.21 -14.79
CA ARG A 630 1.41 13.68 -13.61
C ARG A 630 1.23 14.64 -12.45
N LEU A 631 0.86 14.07 -11.31
CA LEU A 631 0.79 14.77 -10.03
C LEU A 631 1.71 14.02 -9.08
N ASP A 632 2.80 14.66 -8.68
CA ASP A 632 3.71 14.09 -7.70
C ASP A 632 4.06 15.07 -6.58
N TRP A 633 4.40 14.51 -5.44
CA TRP A 633 4.99 15.22 -4.32
C TRP A 633 5.95 14.27 -3.61
N PHE A 634 7.02 14.83 -3.06
CA PHE A 634 7.95 14.11 -2.21
C PHE A 634 8.38 15.02 -1.08
N ASN A 635 8.35 14.51 0.15
CA ASN A 635 8.82 15.24 1.32
C ASN A 635 10.17 14.67 1.77
N ASP A 636 11.19 15.53 1.76
CA ASP A 636 12.54 15.13 2.15
C ASP A 636 12.64 14.77 3.63
N ASP A 637 11.89 15.40 4.54
CA ASP A 637 11.94 15.11 5.99
C ASP A 637 11.27 13.78 6.36
N PHE A 638 10.33 13.28 5.56
CA PHE A 638 9.74 11.95 5.78
C PHE A 638 10.36 10.87 4.89
N LEU A 639 11.10 11.25 3.83
CA LEU A 639 11.50 10.37 2.72
C LEU A 639 10.33 9.56 2.16
N ILE A 640 9.17 10.21 2.10
CA ILE A 640 7.92 9.65 1.59
C ILE A 640 7.38 10.56 0.49
N GLY A 641 6.76 9.95 -0.51
CA GLY A 641 6.06 10.68 -1.55
C GLY A 641 5.08 9.79 -2.30
N THR A 642 4.27 10.41 -3.15
CA THR A 642 3.40 9.70 -4.08
C THR A 642 3.50 10.32 -5.47
N ALA A 643 3.31 9.52 -6.50
CA ALA A 643 3.08 10.00 -7.85
C ALA A 643 1.84 9.33 -8.44
N ALA A 644 1.00 10.10 -9.11
CA ALA A 644 -0.11 9.62 -9.91
C ALA A 644 0.08 10.10 -11.35
N GLU A 645 -0.05 9.19 -12.31
CA GLU A 645 0.15 9.42 -13.74
C GLU A 645 -1.09 8.97 -14.50
N ILE A 646 -1.55 9.79 -15.44
CA ILE A 646 -2.63 9.47 -16.37
C ILE A 646 -2.11 9.69 -17.78
N PHE A 647 -2.20 8.67 -18.62
CA PHE A 647 -1.84 8.69 -20.03
C PHE A 647 -3.09 8.44 -20.87
N MET A 648 -3.28 9.22 -21.93
CA MET A 648 -4.35 9.09 -22.92
C MET A 648 -3.71 8.96 -24.30
N LEU A 649 -3.56 7.73 -24.77
CA LEU A 649 -3.01 7.46 -26.09
C LEU A 649 -4.12 7.64 -27.13
N ARG A 650 -3.91 8.52 -28.10
CA ARG A 650 -4.86 8.77 -29.18
C ARG A 650 -4.30 8.27 -30.52
N SER A 651 -5.14 7.60 -31.29
CA SER A 651 -4.90 7.38 -32.72
C SER A 651 -5.58 8.50 -33.54
N ALA A 652 -5.77 8.34 -34.84
CA ALA A 652 -6.42 9.32 -35.73
C ALA A 652 -7.88 9.75 -35.35
N ASN A 653 -8.41 9.29 -34.21
CA ASN A 653 -9.77 9.55 -33.72
C ASN A 653 -9.75 10.46 -32.47
N VAL A 654 -10.88 11.09 -32.16
CA VAL A 654 -11.03 11.97 -30.97
C VAL A 654 -11.00 11.18 -29.64
N PHE A 655 -11.48 9.94 -29.64
CA PHE A 655 -11.49 9.10 -28.44
C PHE A 655 -10.15 8.38 -28.23
N PRO A 656 -9.60 8.35 -26.99
CA PRO A 656 -8.35 7.63 -26.70
C PRO A 656 -8.45 6.14 -27.03
N SER A 657 -7.45 5.60 -27.74
CA SER A 657 -7.34 4.16 -27.97
C SER A 657 -6.94 3.43 -26.70
N GLU A 658 -6.19 4.09 -25.81
CA GLU A 658 -5.79 3.55 -24.51
C GLU A 658 -5.74 4.65 -23.44
N ILE A 659 -6.27 4.35 -22.25
CA ILE A 659 -6.17 5.19 -21.06
C ILE A 659 -5.43 4.36 -20.00
N ILE A 660 -4.35 4.90 -19.45
CA ILE A 660 -3.56 4.26 -18.39
C ILE A 660 -3.50 5.20 -17.20
N MET A 661 -3.93 4.73 -16.04
CA MET A 661 -3.77 5.41 -14.75
C MET A 661 -2.83 4.59 -13.88
N LYS A 662 -1.72 5.18 -13.45
CA LYS A 662 -0.67 4.53 -12.65
C LYS A 662 -0.41 5.33 -11.38
N SER A 663 -0.11 4.63 -10.29
CA SER A 663 0.26 5.27 -9.02
C SER A 663 1.51 4.64 -8.41
N LYS A 664 2.33 5.46 -7.75
CA LYS A 664 3.59 5.05 -7.09
C LYS A 664 3.61 5.60 -5.67
N PHE A 665 4.15 4.80 -4.75
CA PHE A 665 4.44 5.18 -3.38
C PHE A 665 5.94 5.05 -3.12
N PHE A 666 6.54 6.15 -2.66
CA PHE A 666 7.95 6.23 -2.32
C PHE A 666 8.08 6.14 -0.80
N PHE A 667 8.88 5.20 -0.31
CA PHE A 667 9.13 5.02 1.12
C PHE A 667 10.45 4.29 1.36
N ILE A 668 11.23 4.72 2.36
CA ILE A 668 12.45 4.04 2.85
C ILE A 668 13.41 3.65 1.71
N GLY A 669 13.72 4.61 0.84
CA GLY A 669 14.63 4.36 -0.28
C GLY A 669 14.10 3.35 -1.31
N ARG A 670 12.78 3.13 -1.37
CA ARG A 670 12.13 2.22 -2.33
C ARG A 670 10.91 2.84 -2.98
N ILE A 671 10.53 2.27 -4.12
CA ILE A 671 9.37 2.63 -4.92
C ILE A 671 8.48 1.39 -5.03
N LEU A 672 7.25 1.51 -4.55
CA LEU A 672 6.21 0.51 -4.77
C LEU A 672 5.20 1.09 -5.76
N GLU A 673 5.03 0.41 -6.88
CA GLU A 673 3.90 0.70 -7.75
C GLU A 673 2.62 0.24 -7.03
N LEU A 674 1.61 1.10 -6.92
CA LEU A 674 0.37 0.77 -6.25
C LEU A 674 -0.60 0.16 -7.29
N LEU A 675 -1.75 0.78 -7.49
CA LEU A 675 -2.73 0.35 -8.48
C LEU A 675 -2.42 1.00 -9.82
N GLU A 676 -2.40 0.18 -10.87
CA GLU A 676 -2.50 0.60 -12.25
C GLU A 676 -3.81 0.08 -12.86
N LEU A 677 -4.53 0.96 -13.55
CA LEU A 677 -5.71 0.62 -14.32
C LEU A 677 -5.49 1.02 -15.77
N GLY A 678 -5.78 0.13 -16.70
CA GLY A 678 -5.73 0.41 -18.12
C GLY A 678 -7.01 0.04 -18.82
N VAL A 679 -7.44 0.87 -19.76
CA VAL A 679 -8.60 0.64 -20.62
C VAL A 679 -8.16 0.84 -22.07
N GLN A 680 -8.23 -0.22 -22.87
CA GLN A 680 -8.01 -0.20 -24.31
C GLN A 680 -9.36 -0.23 -25.02
N ALA A 681 -9.55 0.63 -26.02
CA ALA A 681 -10.82 0.88 -26.69
C ALA A 681 -10.68 0.76 -28.23
N GLU A 682 -9.87 -0.18 -28.71
CA GLU A 682 -9.59 -0.32 -30.13
C GLU A 682 -10.81 -0.77 -30.95
N GLY A 683 -11.65 -1.65 -30.42
CA GLY A 683 -12.80 -2.20 -31.14
C GLY A 683 -13.93 -1.20 -31.39
N ILE A 684 -13.93 -0.05 -30.70
CA ILE A 684 -14.93 1.00 -30.89
C ILE A 684 -14.51 2.08 -31.89
N LYS A 685 -13.30 2.01 -32.47
CA LYS A 685 -12.78 2.98 -33.46
C LYS A 685 -13.76 3.26 -34.61
N GLU A 686 -14.51 2.24 -35.05
CA GLU A 686 -15.51 2.33 -36.12
C GLU A 686 -16.78 3.11 -35.73
N LEU A 687 -17.12 3.19 -34.45
CA LEU A 687 -18.29 3.94 -33.95
C LEU A 687 -18.11 5.45 -34.06
N PHE A 688 -16.87 5.94 -34.22
CA PHE A 688 -16.53 7.37 -34.25
C PHE A 688 -16.53 8.00 -35.65
N ARG A 689 -16.68 7.21 -36.72
CA ARG A 689 -16.60 7.74 -38.10
C ARG A 689 -17.77 8.65 -38.50
N SER A 690 -18.89 8.64 -37.78
CA SER A 690 -20.11 9.38 -38.17
C SER A 690 -20.58 10.46 -37.21
N ALA A 691 -19.99 10.62 -36.01
CA ALA A 691 -20.46 11.58 -35.00
C ALA A 691 -19.44 11.86 -33.86
N ALA A 692 -18.15 12.02 -34.17
CA ALA A 692 -17.18 12.37 -33.12
C ALA A 692 -17.31 13.86 -32.73
N PRO A 693 -17.51 14.20 -31.44
CA PRO A 693 -17.42 15.60 -30.98
C PRO A 693 -16.00 16.13 -31.19
N GLU A 694 -15.82 17.45 -31.40
CA GLU A 694 -14.49 18.06 -31.67
C GLU A 694 -13.51 17.97 -30.47
N SER A 695 -14.01 17.74 -29.25
CA SER A 695 -13.21 17.48 -28.06
C SER A 695 -13.87 16.46 -27.13
N PHE A 696 -13.07 15.69 -26.39
CA PHE A 696 -13.53 14.66 -25.46
C PHE A 696 -13.06 14.98 -24.04
N SER A 697 -14.00 15.24 -23.12
CA SER A 697 -13.73 15.36 -21.68
C SER A 697 -14.10 14.08 -20.93
N LEU A 698 -13.34 13.72 -19.89
CA LEU A 698 -13.67 12.61 -18.96
C LEU A 698 -15.03 12.79 -18.27
N THR A 699 -15.57 14.01 -18.25
CA THR A 699 -16.86 14.34 -17.65
C THR A 699 -18.05 14.12 -18.59
N ASP A 700 -17.82 13.89 -19.89
CA ASP A 700 -18.88 13.75 -20.90
C ASP A 700 -19.44 12.32 -20.98
N PHE A 701 -19.85 11.77 -19.83
CA PHE A 701 -20.48 10.45 -19.73
C PHE A 701 -21.71 10.31 -20.65
N GLY A 702 -22.42 11.41 -20.93
CA GLY A 702 -23.55 11.44 -21.86
C GLY A 702 -23.15 11.11 -23.32
N ALA A 703 -21.98 11.52 -23.78
CA ALA A 703 -21.47 11.21 -25.12
C ALA A 703 -21.09 9.72 -25.24
N ILE A 704 -20.46 9.17 -24.19
CA ILE A 704 -20.12 7.73 -24.10
C ILE A 704 -21.40 6.88 -24.10
N PHE A 705 -22.40 7.27 -23.30
CA PHE A 705 -23.68 6.57 -23.24
C PHE A 705 -24.43 6.61 -24.58
N ASN A 706 -24.50 7.78 -25.22
CA ASN A 706 -25.15 7.93 -26.53
C ASN A 706 -24.44 7.10 -27.62
N MET A 707 -23.12 6.92 -27.54
CA MET A 707 -22.33 6.09 -28.45
C MET A 707 -22.60 4.60 -28.25
N LEU A 708 -22.64 4.13 -27.00
CA LEU A 708 -22.94 2.74 -26.65
C LEU A 708 -24.33 2.29 -27.13
N ARG A 709 -25.23 3.22 -27.49
CA ARG A 709 -26.52 2.90 -28.14
C ARG A 709 -26.36 2.19 -29.48
N ASN A 710 -25.26 2.40 -30.19
CA ASN A 710 -24.97 1.77 -31.49
C ASN A 710 -24.07 0.52 -31.37
N TRP A 711 -24.03 -0.15 -30.22
CA TRP A 711 -23.19 -1.33 -29.97
C TRP A 711 -23.39 -2.47 -30.99
N GLU A 712 -24.55 -2.55 -31.65
CA GLU A 712 -24.82 -3.53 -32.71
C GLU A 712 -23.90 -3.36 -33.94
N ALA A 713 -23.35 -2.16 -34.17
CA ALA A 713 -22.41 -1.89 -35.25
C ALA A 713 -20.98 -2.37 -34.97
N LEU A 714 -20.70 -2.86 -33.75
CA LEU A 714 -19.37 -3.36 -33.40
C LEU A 714 -19.01 -4.64 -34.18
N PRO A 715 -17.73 -4.82 -34.53
CA PRO A 715 -17.21 -6.08 -35.05
C PRO A 715 -17.39 -7.20 -34.02
N SER A 716 -17.70 -8.42 -34.48
CA SER A 716 -17.87 -9.58 -33.59
C SER A 716 -16.55 -10.28 -33.27
N ASP A 717 -15.54 -10.08 -34.11
CA ASP A 717 -14.20 -10.66 -34.07
C ASP A 717 -13.21 -9.88 -33.18
N LYS A 718 -13.55 -8.66 -32.75
CA LYS A 718 -12.67 -7.80 -31.94
C LYS A 718 -13.34 -7.38 -30.62
N PRO A 719 -12.59 -7.34 -29.50
CA PRO A 719 -13.11 -6.81 -28.25
C PRO A 719 -13.37 -5.30 -28.37
N ALA A 720 -14.51 -4.84 -27.87
CA ALA A 720 -14.86 -3.43 -27.80
C ALA A 720 -13.96 -2.68 -26.81
N PHE A 721 -13.78 -3.28 -25.63
CA PHE A 721 -12.88 -2.78 -24.60
C PHE A 721 -12.05 -3.92 -24.01
N THR A 722 -10.80 -3.64 -23.66
CA THR A 722 -10.00 -4.49 -22.79
C THR A 722 -9.63 -3.69 -21.55
N ILE A 723 -10.03 -4.17 -20.37
CA ILE A 723 -9.74 -3.56 -19.08
C ILE A 723 -8.71 -4.44 -18.39
N TYR A 724 -7.63 -3.84 -17.88
CA TYR A 724 -6.65 -4.57 -17.09
C TYR A 724 -6.32 -3.82 -15.81
N SER A 725 -5.90 -4.57 -14.79
CA SER A 725 -5.44 -4.03 -13.52
C SER A 725 -4.11 -4.65 -13.11
N ARG A 726 -3.20 -3.81 -12.63
CA ARG A 726 -1.91 -4.22 -12.08
C ARG A 726 -1.76 -3.73 -10.64
N ILE A 727 -1.13 -4.55 -9.81
CA ILE A 727 -0.77 -4.22 -8.43
C ILE A 727 0.73 -4.45 -8.31
N SER A 728 1.49 -3.45 -7.85
CA SER A 728 2.96 -3.58 -7.71
C SER A 728 3.66 -3.93 -9.03
N GLY A 729 3.15 -3.34 -10.12
CA GLY A 729 3.65 -3.55 -11.48
C GLY A 729 3.23 -4.89 -12.11
N GLN A 730 2.61 -5.80 -11.33
CA GLN A 730 2.18 -7.13 -11.77
C GLN A 730 0.72 -7.11 -12.20
N GLU A 731 0.45 -7.58 -13.41
CA GLU A 731 -0.91 -7.74 -13.90
C GLU A 731 -1.57 -8.94 -13.23
N TRP A 732 -2.65 -8.70 -12.48
CA TRP A 732 -3.37 -9.75 -11.74
C TRP A 732 -4.71 -10.10 -12.39
N PHE A 733 -5.24 -9.20 -13.21
CA PHE A 733 -6.53 -9.38 -13.86
C PHE A 733 -6.61 -8.58 -15.17
N PHE A 734 -7.22 -9.18 -16.19
CA PHE A 734 -7.70 -8.46 -17.36
C PHE A 734 -9.00 -9.09 -17.89
N LEU A 735 -9.82 -8.27 -18.53
CA LEU A 735 -11.11 -8.65 -19.11
C LEU A 735 -11.27 -8.00 -20.48
N SER A 736 -11.64 -8.80 -21.47
CA SER A 736 -12.02 -8.33 -22.80
C SER A 736 -13.53 -8.37 -22.94
N ILE A 737 -14.14 -7.21 -23.15
CA ILE A 737 -15.58 -7.03 -23.36
C ILE A 737 -15.81 -7.03 -24.87
N ASN A 738 -16.42 -8.09 -25.38
CA ASN A 738 -16.78 -8.23 -26.79
C ASN A 738 -18.26 -7.90 -27.05
N LYS A 739 -18.65 -7.90 -28.34
CA LYS A 739 -20.02 -7.66 -28.76
C LYS A 739 -21.04 -8.60 -28.11
N ASP A 740 -20.70 -9.88 -27.98
CA ASP A 740 -21.60 -10.88 -27.39
C ASP A 740 -21.78 -10.67 -25.88
N SER A 741 -20.75 -10.23 -25.17
CA SER A 741 -20.85 -9.84 -23.76
C SER A 741 -21.81 -8.65 -23.57
N ILE A 742 -21.69 -7.64 -24.43
CA ILE A 742 -22.60 -6.49 -24.44
C ILE A 742 -24.02 -6.94 -24.80
N ARG A 743 -24.17 -7.80 -25.81
CA ARG A 743 -25.47 -8.38 -26.20
C ARG A 743 -26.13 -9.08 -25.01
N ASN A 744 -25.41 -9.95 -24.31
CA ASN A 744 -25.92 -10.71 -23.17
C ASN A 744 -26.34 -9.78 -22.03
N MET A 745 -25.54 -8.76 -21.71
CA MET A 745 -25.90 -7.74 -20.71
C MET A 745 -27.15 -6.97 -21.13
N VAL A 746 -27.19 -6.45 -22.36
CA VAL A 746 -28.33 -5.68 -22.87
C VAL A 746 -29.60 -6.54 -22.91
N GLN A 747 -29.53 -7.77 -23.42
CA GLN A 747 -30.65 -8.71 -23.45
C GLN A 747 -31.16 -9.05 -22.05
N ALA A 748 -30.29 -9.13 -21.04
CA ALA A 748 -30.70 -9.46 -19.68
C ALA A 748 -31.52 -8.36 -18.98
N VAL A 749 -31.26 -7.08 -19.30
CA VAL A 749 -32.01 -5.92 -18.79
C VAL A 749 -33.10 -5.41 -19.74
N GLN A 750 -33.30 -6.05 -20.89
CA GLN A 750 -34.38 -5.66 -21.80
C GLN A 750 -35.75 -5.88 -21.15
N PRO A 751 -36.71 -4.94 -21.33
CA PRO A 751 -38.08 -5.12 -20.83
C PRO A 751 -38.77 -6.40 -21.36
N SER A 752 -38.33 -6.92 -22.51
CA SER A 752 -38.83 -8.18 -23.08
C SER A 752 -38.14 -9.43 -22.56
N ALA A 753 -37.12 -9.31 -21.70
CA ALA A 753 -36.43 -10.46 -21.14
C ALA A 753 -37.40 -11.26 -20.25
N GLY A 754 -37.44 -12.57 -20.47
CA GLY A 754 -38.26 -13.51 -19.72
C GLY A 754 -37.46 -14.30 -18.69
N LYS A 755 -38.00 -15.47 -18.31
CA LYS A 755 -37.48 -16.35 -17.25
C LYS A 755 -36.06 -16.88 -17.47
N GLU A 756 -35.53 -16.78 -18.69
CA GLU A 756 -34.17 -17.23 -19.04
C GLU A 756 -33.07 -16.19 -18.70
N SER A 757 -33.45 -14.99 -18.25
CA SER A 757 -32.50 -13.94 -17.85
C SER A 757 -31.98 -14.18 -16.44
N TRP A 758 -30.67 -14.04 -16.23
CA TRP A 758 -30.07 -14.07 -14.88
C TRP A 758 -30.66 -13.00 -13.94
N LEU A 759 -31.17 -11.89 -14.48
CA LEU A 759 -31.82 -10.84 -13.69
C LEU A 759 -33.16 -11.33 -13.13
N TRP A 760 -33.85 -12.21 -13.87
CA TRP A 760 -35.07 -12.85 -13.41
C TRP A 760 -34.79 -13.76 -12.21
N ASP A 761 -33.76 -14.60 -12.30
CA ASP A 761 -33.33 -15.46 -11.19
C ASP A 761 -32.97 -14.65 -9.95
N LEU A 762 -32.30 -13.51 -10.14
CA LEU A 762 -31.94 -12.61 -9.04
C LEU A 762 -33.19 -12.00 -8.39
N ILE A 763 -34.15 -11.50 -9.17
CA ILE A 763 -35.41 -10.96 -8.66
C ILE A 763 -36.22 -12.05 -7.94
N HIS A 764 -36.29 -13.26 -8.51
CA HIS A 764 -36.97 -14.39 -7.88
C HIS A 764 -36.31 -14.75 -6.54
N SER A 765 -34.98 -14.81 -6.47
CA SER A 765 -34.25 -15.05 -5.22
C SER A 765 -34.51 -13.98 -4.16
N LEU A 766 -34.69 -12.72 -4.57
CA LEU A 766 -35.06 -11.63 -3.68
C LEU A 766 -36.52 -11.75 -3.19
N GLN A 767 -37.42 -12.29 -4.01
CA GLN A 767 -38.80 -12.59 -3.60
C GLN A 767 -38.88 -13.72 -2.57
N GLU A 768 -38.00 -14.72 -2.66
CA GLU A 768 -37.89 -15.84 -1.72
C GLU A 768 -37.15 -15.51 -0.41
N ARG A 769 -36.75 -14.23 -0.21
CA ARG A 769 -35.87 -13.73 0.86
C ARG A 769 -34.45 -14.27 0.73
N SER A 770 -33.53 -13.40 0.34
CA SER A 770 -32.12 -13.74 0.16
C SER A 770 -31.28 -13.21 1.32
N SER A 771 -30.37 -14.05 1.83
CA SER A 771 -29.37 -13.68 2.82
C SER A 771 -27.98 -13.97 2.28
N TRP A 772 -27.11 -12.97 2.30
CA TRP A 772 -25.73 -13.06 1.84
C TRP A 772 -24.80 -12.63 2.96
N ASN A 773 -23.89 -13.52 3.35
CA ASN A 773 -22.82 -13.22 4.29
C ASN A 773 -21.47 -13.55 3.65
N ARG A 774 -20.52 -12.63 3.76
CA ARG A 774 -19.12 -12.87 3.38
C ARG A 774 -18.21 -12.06 4.26
N ALA A 775 -17.35 -12.74 5.01
CA ALA A 775 -16.15 -12.16 5.60
C ALA A 775 -14.93 -12.66 4.82
N LYS A 776 -13.95 -11.78 4.62
CA LYS A 776 -12.69 -12.10 3.94
C LYS A 776 -11.52 -11.49 4.70
N PRO A 777 -10.74 -12.29 5.44
CA PRO A 777 -9.45 -11.86 5.97
C PRO A 777 -8.42 -11.83 4.85
N PHE A 778 -7.50 -10.86 4.91
CA PHE A 778 -6.43 -10.72 3.94
C PHE A 778 -5.19 -10.12 4.58
N LEU A 779 -4.09 -10.89 4.69
CA LEU A 779 -2.78 -10.35 5.02
C LEU A 779 -2.22 -9.66 3.77
N THR A 780 -2.32 -8.34 3.72
CA THR A 780 -1.99 -7.55 2.53
C THR A 780 -0.50 -7.26 2.41
N LEU A 781 0.19 -7.11 3.55
CA LEU A 781 1.62 -6.84 3.60
C LEU A 781 2.25 -7.61 4.76
N GLU A 782 3.31 -8.37 4.45
CA GLU A 782 4.28 -8.89 5.42
C GLU A 782 5.66 -8.55 4.87
N THR A 783 6.32 -7.54 5.43
CA THR A 783 7.69 -7.16 5.04
C THR A 783 8.59 -7.27 6.24
N ARG A 784 9.72 -7.97 6.09
CA ARG A 784 10.62 -8.25 7.21
C ARG A 784 12.07 -8.08 6.79
N TYR A 785 12.86 -7.52 7.68
CA TYR A 785 14.30 -7.40 7.58
C TYR A 785 14.91 -8.03 8.81
N PHE A 786 15.85 -8.95 8.61
CA PHE A 786 16.58 -9.60 9.67
C PHE A 786 18.06 -9.26 9.58
N GLN A 787 18.70 -9.07 10.72
CA GLN A 787 20.14 -8.91 10.85
C GLN A 787 20.65 -9.67 12.07
N ALA A 788 21.77 -10.36 11.93
CA ALA A 788 22.43 -11.00 13.05
C ALA A 788 23.00 -9.97 14.03
N THR A 789 22.81 -10.19 15.33
CA THR A 789 23.48 -9.43 16.41
C THR A 789 24.71 -10.18 16.93
N SER A 790 25.61 -9.44 17.56
CA SER A 790 26.80 -9.92 18.26
C SER A 790 26.50 -10.89 19.42
N LEU A 791 25.28 -10.87 19.95
CA LEU A 791 24.80 -11.82 20.98
C LEU A 791 24.36 -13.17 20.41
N GLY A 792 24.21 -13.29 19.09
CA GLY A 792 23.64 -14.48 18.47
C GLY A 792 22.12 -14.49 18.45
N PHE A 793 21.48 -13.33 18.53
CA PHE A 793 20.04 -13.17 18.32
C PHE A 793 19.74 -12.52 16.96
N PRO A 794 18.62 -12.86 16.30
CA PRO A 794 18.17 -12.16 15.11
C PRO A 794 17.43 -10.88 15.51
N LEU A 795 17.98 -9.73 15.10
CA LEU A 795 17.26 -8.47 15.13
C LEU A 795 16.33 -8.41 13.93
N GLU A 796 15.05 -8.12 14.18
CA GLU A 796 14.00 -8.05 13.18
C GLU A 796 13.37 -6.65 13.14
N ILE A 797 13.26 -6.09 11.93
CA ILE A 797 12.35 -4.99 11.61
C ILE A 797 11.25 -5.59 10.75
N SER A 798 10.00 -5.51 11.19
CA SER A 798 8.87 -6.06 10.46
C SER A 798 7.70 -5.10 10.39
N LYS A 799 6.93 -5.24 9.32
CA LYS A 799 5.66 -4.54 9.12
C LYS A 799 4.61 -5.52 8.65
N TYR A 800 3.48 -5.51 9.34
CA TYR A 800 2.32 -6.32 9.02
C TYR A 800 1.15 -5.39 8.74
N TYR A 801 0.44 -5.62 7.64
CA TYR A 801 -0.81 -4.92 7.34
C TYR A 801 -1.85 -5.94 6.94
N GLN A 802 -2.88 -6.04 7.77
CA GLN A 802 -3.99 -6.95 7.59
C GLN A 802 -5.28 -6.17 7.37
N SER A 803 -6.15 -6.71 6.53
CA SER A 803 -7.53 -6.28 6.46
C SER A 803 -8.50 -7.44 6.70
N ILE A 804 -9.64 -7.16 7.31
CA ILE A 804 -10.79 -8.04 7.33
C ILE A 804 -11.98 -7.23 6.84
N ASN A 805 -12.54 -7.65 5.72
CA ASN A 805 -13.70 -7.01 5.12
C ASN A 805 -14.88 -7.98 5.23
N ALA A 806 -15.97 -7.53 5.84
CA ALA A 806 -17.17 -8.31 6.04
C ALA A 806 -18.39 -7.55 5.53
N ILE A 807 -19.29 -8.27 4.87
CA ILE A 807 -20.57 -7.75 4.42
C ILE A 807 -21.64 -8.80 4.70
N ASN A 808 -22.69 -8.38 5.39
CA ASN A 808 -23.90 -9.14 5.60
C ASN A 808 -25.07 -8.35 5.03
N VAL A 809 -25.89 -9.01 4.20
CA VAL A 809 -27.08 -8.42 3.58
C VAL A 809 -28.23 -9.41 3.67
N ASN A 810 -29.33 -9.02 4.28
CA ASN A 810 -30.62 -9.69 4.16
C ASN A 810 -31.55 -8.79 3.36
N ALA A 811 -32.07 -9.32 2.25
CA ALA A 811 -32.95 -8.57 1.37
C ALA A 811 -34.19 -9.38 1.02
N LYS A 812 -35.34 -8.71 1.01
CA LYS A 812 -36.62 -9.25 0.57
C LYS A 812 -37.31 -8.25 -0.34
N ALA A 813 -37.65 -8.66 -1.55
CA ALA A 813 -38.43 -7.86 -2.48
C ALA A 813 -39.85 -8.43 -2.60
N ALA A 814 -40.84 -7.55 -2.78
CA ALA A 814 -42.16 -7.92 -3.28
C ALA A 814 -42.51 -6.98 -4.43
N VAL A 815 -43.18 -7.53 -5.45
CA VAL A 815 -43.53 -6.82 -6.68
C VAL A 815 -45.04 -6.93 -6.86
N ASN A 816 -45.71 -5.79 -6.96
CA ASN A 816 -47.16 -5.71 -7.10
C ASN A 816 -47.55 -4.95 -8.39
N PRO A 817 -48.31 -5.57 -9.32
CA PRO A 817 -48.76 -6.97 -9.32
C PRO A 817 -47.59 -7.97 -9.54
N PRO A 818 -47.76 -9.26 -9.18
CA PRO A 818 -46.72 -10.27 -9.34
C PRO A 818 -46.28 -10.42 -10.81
N LEU A 819 -44.98 -10.61 -10.99
CA LEU A 819 -44.36 -10.83 -12.30
C LEU A 819 -44.86 -12.14 -12.92
N THR A 820 -45.38 -12.07 -14.15
CA THR A 820 -45.88 -13.26 -14.86
C THR A 820 -44.82 -13.85 -15.80
N ASP A 821 -44.34 -13.07 -16.79
CA ASP A 821 -43.44 -13.59 -17.84
C ASP A 821 -42.37 -12.60 -18.37
N THR A 822 -42.46 -11.29 -18.12
CA THR A 822 -41.49 -10.31 -18.67
C THR A 822 -41.11 -9.20 -17.70
N LEU A 823 -39.86 -8.71 -17.79
CA LEU A 823 -39.37 -7.60 -16.96
C LEU A 823 -40.08 -6.25 -17.23
N ARG A 824 -40.81 -6.10 -18.34
CA ARG A 824 -41.57 -4.86 -18.67
C ARG A 824 -42.53 -4.47 -17.55
N GLN A 825 -43.08 -5.46 -16.85
CA GLN A 825 -44.02 -5.22 -15.76
C GLN A 825 -43.38 -4.44 -14.61
N LEU A 826 -42.06 -4.54 -14.37
CA LEU A 826 -41.36 -3.78 -13.33
C LEU A 826 -41.40 -2.27 -13.52
N LEU A 827 -41.45 -1.79 -14.77
CA LEU A 827 -41.52 -0.35 -15.07
C LEU A 827 -42.86 0.28 -14.66
N THR A 828 -43.88 -0.54 -14.42
CA THR A 828 -45.23 -0.12 -14.04
C THR A 828 -45.70 -0.70 -12.70
N SER A 829 -44.88 -1.56 -12.08
CA SER A 829 -45.21 -2.21 -10.82
C SER A 829 -44.60 -1.44 -9.66
N GLU A 830 -45.24 -1.54 -8.50
CA GLU A 830 -44.65 -1.10 -7.25
C GLU A 830 -43.73 -2.20 -6.73
N VAL A 831 -42.46 -1.86 -6.52
CA VAL A 831 -41.46 -2.75 -5.93
C VAL A 831 -41.21 -2.32 -4.49
N SER A 832 -41.61 -3.14 -3.52
CA SER A 832 -41.24 -2.96 -2.12
C SER A 832 -40.01 -3.80 -1.78
N LEU A 833 -38.92 -3.17 -1.36
CA LEU A 833 -37.67 -3.81 -0.98
C LEU A 833 -37.37 -3.54 0.50
N GLU A 834 -37.32 -4.59 1.31
CA GLU A 834 -36.79 -4.53 2.67
C GLU A 834 -35.35 -5.03 2.65
N SER A 835 -34.42 -4.24 3.19
CA SER A 835 -33.01 -4.61 3.29
C SER A 835 -32.44 -4.22 4.65
N ASP A 836 -31.81 -5.18 5.32
CA ASP A 836 -30.99 -4.94 6.50
C ASP A 836 -29.63 -5.62 6.35
N GLY A 837 -28.62 -5.08 7.01
CA GLY A 837 -27.27 -5.60 6.86
C GLY A 837 -26.23 -4.77 7.58
N SER A 838 -24.98 -5.20 7.44
CA SER A 838 -23.83 -4.45 7.94
C SER A 838 -22.63 -4.60 7.01
N LEU A 839 -21.88 -3.50 6.88
CA LEU A 839 -20.58 -3.46 6.22
C LEU A 839 -19.53 -3.16 7.28
N GLY A 840 -18.56 -4.06 7.41
CA GLY A 840 -17.45 -3.95 8.35
C GLY A 840 -16.11 -4.01 7.62
N LEU A 841 -15.24 -3.04 7.85
CA LEU A 841 -13.86 -3.09 7.38
C LEU A 841 -12.94 -2.80 8.55
N THR A 842 -12.04 -3.71 8.89
CA THR A 842 -10.92 -3.44 9.80
C THR A 842 -9.62 -3.53 9.04
N LYS A 843 -8.71 -2.61 9.35
CA LYS A 843 -7.34 -2.55 8.88
C LYS A 843 -6.44 -2.48 10.11
N ASP A 844 -5.68 -3.54 10.35
CA ASP A 844 -4.71 -3.59 11.43
C ASP A 844 -3.30 -3.47 10.85
N ALA A 845 -2.50 -2.61 11.46
CA ALA A 845 -1.13 -2.34 11.05
C ALA A 845 -0.19 -2.45 12.26
N TRP A 846 0.88 -3.23 12.10
CA TRP A 846 1.93 -3.36 13.11
C TRP A 846 3.28 -3.04 12.52
N MET A 847 4.14 -2.40 13.32
CA MET A 847 5.57 -2.31 13.06
C MET A 847 6.31 -2.79 14.30
N SER A 848 7.16 -3.80 14.15
CA SER A 848 7.98 -4.31 15.26
C SER A 848 9.45 -4.11 14.96
N TYR A 849 10.20 -3.64 15.96
CA TYR A 849 11.65 -3.50 15.96
C TYR A 849 12.21 -4.16 17.22
N GLY A 850 12.79 -5.34 17.09
CA GLY A 850 13.13 -6.15 18.25
C GLY A 850 13.84 -7.47 17.94
N ILE A 851 14.20 -8.20 18.98
CA ILE A 851 14.59 -9.61 18.87
C ILE A 851 13.34 -10.46 18.72
N ASN A 852 13.32 -11.36 17.75
CA ASN A 852 12.25 -12.35 17.56
C ASN A 852 12.83 -13.76 17.43
N THR A 853 12.55 -14.62 18.40
CA THR A 853 12.97 -16.03 18.40
C THR A 853 11.79 -16.95 18.71
N GLU A 854 11.98 -18.26 18.56
CA GLU A 854 11.03 -19.29 19.01
C GLU A 854 10.87 -19.36 20.55
N LEU A 855 11.74 -18.68 21.30
CA LEU A 855 11.81 -18.75 22.77
C LEU A 855 11.27 -17.50 23.46
N PHE A 856 11.65 -16.32 22.94
CA PHE A 856 11.25 -15.02 23.46
C PHE A 856 11.27 -13.94 22.37
N GLN A 857 10.54 -12.87 22.63
CA GLN A 857 10.50 -11.63 21.86
C GLN A 857 10.73 -10.45 22.79
N CYS A 858 11.54 -9.49 22.37
CA CYS A 858 11.63 -8.20 23.05
C CYS A 858 11.93 -7.07 22.06
N GLY A 859 11.28 -5.92 22.22
CA GLY A 859 11.48 -4.78 21.33
C GLY A 859 10.46 -3.66 21.49
N SER A 860 10.41 -2.80 20.48
CA SER A 860 9.40 -1.74 20.34
C SER A 860 8.36 -2.16 19.30
N GLU A 861 7.08 -2.05 19.64
CA GLU A 861 5.97 -2.39 18.75
C GLU A 861 5.02 -1.20 18.60
N VAL A 862 4.79 -0.77 17.36
CA VAL A 862 3.70 0.15 17.00
C VAL A 862 2.50 -0.69 16.60
N LYS A 863 1.36 -0.44 17.24
CA LYS A 863 0.08 -1.08 16.94
C LYS A 863 -0.92 -0.01 16.54
N SER A 864 -1.48 -0.16 15.34
CA SER A 864 -2.49 0.74 14.78
C SER A 864 -3.67 -0.05 14.24
N LYS A 865 -4.88 0.41 14.53
CA LYS A 865 -6.14 -0.23 14.15
C LYS A 865 -7.07 0.84 13.59
N THR A 866 -7.55 0.61 12.38
CA THR A 866 -8.59 1.42 11.74
C THR A 866 -9.80 0.55 11.49
N ALA A 867 -10.98 0.96 11.93
CA ALA A 867 -12.22 0.23 11.63
C ALA A 867 -13.30 1.15 11.07
N LEU A 868 -14.10 0.63 10.17
CA LEU A 868 -15.33 1.21 9.61
C LEU A 868 -16.46 0.20 9.85
N SER A 869 -17.55 0.64 10.46
CA SER A 869 -18.75 -0.17 10.70
C SER A 869 -19.99 0.62 10.28
N LEU A 870 -20.70 0.10 9.28
CA LEU A 870 -21.88 0.71 8.69
C LEU A 870 -23.04 -0.29 8.70
N PRO A 871 -23.81 -0.38 9.80
CA PRO A 871 -25.08 -1.08 9.80
C PRO A 871 -26.14 -0.27 9.03
N TRP A 872 -27.02 -0.95 8.30
CA TRP A 872 -28.18 -0.32 7.68
C TRP A 872 -29.44 -1.15 7.88
N LYS A 873 -30.56 -0.45 7.87
CA LYS A 873 -31.90 -1.02 7.74
C LYS A 873 -32.74 -0.02 6.96
N VAL A 874 -33.27 -0.45 5.83
CA VAL A 874 -34.03 0.41 4.92
C VAL A 874 -35.20 -0.37 4.33
N ALA A 875 -36.35 0.28 4.26
CA ALA A 875 -37.48 -0.17 3.47
C ALA A 875 -37.69 0.80 2.32
N ALA A 876 -37.57 0.34 1.09
CA ALA A 876 -37.75 1.14 -0.10
C ALA A 876 -39.05 0.76 -0.82
N LYS A 877 -39.78 1.75 -1.33
CA LYS A 877 -40.86 1.55 -2.30
C LYS A 877 -40.50 2.29 -3.58
N ILE A 878 -40.39 1.53 -4.65
CA ILE A 878 -39.89 2.02 -5.93
C ILE A 878 -41.01 1.88 -6.95
N ASN A 879 -41.49 3.02 -7.44
CA ASN A 879 -42.32 3.11 -8.64
C ASN A 879 -41.61 4.01 -9.65
N VAL A 880 -41.01 3.39 -10.67
CA VAL A 880 -40.16 4.07 -11.66
C VAL A 880 -40.88 5.22 -12.39
N LYS A 881 -42.22 5.16 -12.50
CA LYS A 881 -43.01 6.21 -13.15
C LYS A 881 -43.39 7.36 -12.24
N GLU A 882 -43.54 7.11 -10.94
CA GLU A 882 -44.13 8.09 -10.03
C GLU A 882 -43.10 8.64 -9.06
N LYS A 883 -42.58 7.78 -8.17
CA LYS A 883 -41.78 8.20 -7.02
C LYS A 883 -40.92 7.07 -6.46
N PHE A 884 -39.84 7.48 -5.81
CA PHE A 884 -38.95 6.61 -5.04
C PHE A 884 -39.02 7.00 -3.57
N GLU A 885 -39.40 6.06 -2.73
CA GLU A 885 -39.55 6.25 -1.29
C GLU A 885 -38.54 5.38 -0.54
N PHE A 886 -37.85 5.93 0.44
CA PHE A 886 -36.93 5.22 1.32
C PHE A 886 -37.24 5.55 2.78
N ASP A 887 -37.62 4.54 3.54
CA ASP A 887 -37.88 4.62 4.97
C ASP A 887 -36.69 4.06 5.76
N PHE A 888 -36.08 4.90 6.58
CA PHE A 888 -35.04 4.53 7.54
C PHE A 888 -35.62 4.57 8.96
N PRO A 889 -35.49 3.51 9.77
CA PRO A 889 -35.92 3.54 11.16
C PRO A 889 -35.07 4.52 11.97
N LEU A 890 -35.63 5.08 13.05
CA LEU A 890 -34.86 5.91 13.96
C LEU A 890 -33.69 5.12 14.57
N LEU A 891 -32.53 5.77 14.66
CA LEU A 891 -31.36 5.24 15.35
C LEU A 891 -31.67 5.09 16.86
N LYS A 892 -31.55 3.86 17.38
CA LYS A 892 -31.80 3.57 18.81
C LYS A 892 -30.51 3.53 19.63
N ASP A 893 -29.47 2.92 19.07
CA ASP A 893 -28.21 2.66 19.75
C ASP A 893 -27.09 3.51 19.17
N LYS A 894 -26.17 3.95 20.04
CA LYS A 894 -24.91 4.56 19.63
C LYS A 894 -24.05 3.50 18.94
N PHE A 895 -23.45 3.84 17.80
CA PHE A 895 -22.42 3.00 17.19
C PHE A 895 -21.28 3.84 16.62
N GLU A 896 -20.09 3.25 16.57
CA GLU A 896 -18.92 3.88 15.98
C GLU A 896 -18.93 3.64 14.48
N VAL A 897 -19.02 4.72 13.70
CA VAL A 897 -18.97 4.67 12.24
C VAL A 897 -17.55 4.33 11.81
N PHE A 898 -16.59 5.08 12.34
CA PHE A 898 -15.18 4.97 11.99
C PHE A 898 -14.32 5.25 13.20
N TYR A 899 -13.25 4.50 13.42
CA TYR A 899 -12.21 4.93 14.35
C TYR A 899 -10.81 4.53 13.88
N ILE A 900 -9.82 5.31 14.32
CA ILE A 900 -8.41 4.98 14.27
C ILE A 900 -7.89 5.00 15.71
N SER A 901 -7.21 3.95 16.12
CA SER A 901 -6.44 3.91 17.36
C SER A 901 -5.01 3.47 17.08
N SER A 902 -4.01 4.17 17.62
CA SER A 902 -2.60 3.84 17.45
C SER A 902 -1.82 4.11 18.73
N ASN A 903 -0.89 3.22 19.08
CA ASN A 903 0.04 3.44 20.19
C ASN A 903 1.34 2.66 19.99
N VAL A 904 2.38 3.04 20.74
CA VAL A 904 3.73 2.43 20.70
C VAL A 904 4.04 1.84 22.06
N TYR A 905 4.64 0.66 22.07
CA TYR A 905 4.84 -0.13 23.27
C TYR A 905 6.26 -0.70 23.35
N ALA A 906 6.80 -0.77 24.56
CA ALA A 906 7.90 -1.65 24.90
C ALA A 906 7.32 -3.04 25.23
N VAL A 907 7.78 -4.07 24.53
CA VAL A 907 7.20 -5.41 24.57
C VAL A 907 8.23 -6.45 24.98
N ASN A 908 7.84 -7.34 25.89
CA ASN A 908 8.51 -8.62 26.18
C ASN A 908 7.47 -9.75 26.14
N ARG A 909 7.73 -10.79 25.36
CA ARG A 909 6.91 -12.01 25.32
C ARG A 909 7.84 -13.21 25.45
N ASN A 910 7.45 -14.25 26.19
CA ASN A 910 8.16 -15.52 26.20
C ASN A 910 7.17 -16.68 26.24
N ILE A 911 7.59 -17.87 25.82
CA ILE A 911 6.69 -19.03 25.66
C ILE A 911 6.19 -19.62 27.00
N GLU A 912 6.76 -19.23 28.14
CA GLU A 912 6.53 -19.84 29.45
C GLU A 912 5.77 -18.93 30.44
N ASP A 913 5.75 -17.61 30.20
CA ASP A 913 5.18 -16.55 31.04
C ASP A 913 4.24 -15.63 30.23
N THR A 914 3.48 -14.77 30.93
CA THR A 914 2.53 -13.84 30.29
C THR A 914 3.25 -12.67 29.62
N ASP A 915 2.73 -12.23 28.47
CA ASP A 915 3.16 -11.04 27.74
C ASP A 915 3.18 -9.79 28.63
N LYS A 916 4.27 -9.02 28.52
CA LYS A 916 4.47 -7.71 29.17
C LYS A 916 4.52 -6.64 28.10
N MET A 917 3.59 -5.69 28.16
CA MET A 917 3.45 -4.63 27.17
C MET A 917 3.20 -3.30 27.89
N THR A 918 4.20 -2.42 27.87
CA THR A 918 4.13 -1.11 28.53
C THR A 918 4.10 -0.03 27.45
N PRO A 919 3.13 0.92 27.47
CA PRO A 919 3.16 2.06 26.57
C PRO A 919 4.50 2.79 26.66
N LEU A 920 5.05 3.18 25.51
CA LEU A 920 6.36 3.83 25.45
C LEU A 920 6.39 5.11 26.30
N PHE A 921 5.24 5.79 26.40
CA PHE A 921 4.98 6.93 27.28
C PHE A 921 3.85 6.57 28.25
N PRO A 922 4.17 6.06 29.46
CA PRO A 922 3.15 5.66 30.42
C PRO A 922 2.46 6.89 31.06
N PRO A 923 1.14 6.83 31.30
CA PRO A 923 0.35 7.96 31.83
C PRO A 923 0.70 8.39 33.26
N SER A 924 1.54 7.62 33.98
CA SER A 924 1.96 7.91 35.37
C SER A 924 2.94 9.09 35.51
N LEU A 925 3.31 9.76 34.42
CA LEU A 925 4.09 11.00 34.43
C LEU A 925 3.16 12.22 34.46
N ASN A 926 2.24 12.25 35.43
CA ASN A 926 1.40 13.42 35.66
C ASN A 926 2.24 14.48 36.42
N PRO A 927 2.60 15.63 35.81
CA PRO A 927 3.50 16.60 36.42
C PRO A 927 2.93 17.26 37.69
N TYR A 928 1.65 17.05 37.98
CA TYR A 928 0.99 17.51 39.22
C TYR A 928 1.33 16.68 40.46
N SER A 929 2.06 15.58 40.33
CA SER A 929 2.53 14.76 41.45
C SER A 929 4.01 15.02 41.76
N LYS A 930 4.41 16.29 41.91
CA LYS A 930 5.68 16.62 42.58
C LYS A 930 5.53 16.34 44.07
N VAL A 931 5.88 15.12 44.49
CA VAL A 931 6.29 14.87 45.86
C VAL A 931 7.67 15.50 46.02
N ASN A 932 7.77 16.46 46.94
CA ASN A 932 9.02 17.08 47.36
C ASN A 932 9.95 16.01 47.94
N THR A 933 10.83 15.45 47.13
CA THR A 933 12.03 14.75 47.60
C THR A 933 13.23 15.48 47.03
N VAL A 934 13.76 16.40 47.84
CA VAL A 934 15.05 17.03 47.65
C VAL A 934 16.11 15.96 47.94
N LEU A 935 16.72 15.42 46.91
CA LEU A 935 18.04 14.80 46.99
C LEU A 935 18.86 15.30 45.81
N GLU A 936 19.90 16.06 46.15
CA GLU A 936 20.90 16.66 45.27
C GLU A 936 21.67 15.57 44.51
N ALA A 937 21.73 15.67 43.18
CA ALA A 937 22.82 15.10 42.37
C ALA A 937 22.84 15.76 40.96
N GLU A 938 23.90 16.54 40.75
CA GLU A 938 24.61 16.94 39.52
C GLU A 938 23.81 17.42 38.28
N GLU A 939 24.11 18.67 37.89
CA GLU A 939 23.68 19.36 36.67
C GLU A 939 24.24 18.67 35.40
N ASP A 940 23.46 17.78 34.80
CA ASP A 940 23.41 17.64 33.35
C ASP A 940 22.15 18.38 32.87
N GLN A 941 22.29 19.25 31.86
CA GLN A 941 21.16 19.96 31.24
C GLN A 941 20.13 18.95 30.68
N MET A 942 19.16 18.55 31.50
CA MET A 942 18.03 17.74 31.05
C MET A 942 17.20 18.57 30.07
N LEU A 943 17.18 18.18 28.80
CA LEU A 943 16.21 18.67 27.82
C LEU A 943 14.80 18.44 28.40
N ASP A 944 14.09 19.52 28.73
CA ASP A 944 12.71 19.43 29.22
C ASP A 944 11.82 18.75 28.16
N ALA A 945 11.18 17.64 28.54
CA ALA A 945 10.26 16.92 27.67
C ALA A 945 8.95 17.71 27.50
N ASN A 946 8.49 17.89 26.27
CA ASN A 946 7.17 18.47 26.02
C ASN A 946 6.10 17.41 26.17
N TYR A 947 5.03 17.73 26.91
CA TYR A 947 3.86 16.88 27.04
C TYR A 947 2.67 17.53 26.33
N LEU A 948 2.07 16.81 25.39
CA LEU A 948 0.86 17.22 24.69
C LEU A 948 -0.22 16.19 24.96
N HIS A 949 -1.21 16.60 25.76
CA HIS A 949 -2.47 15.90 25.87
C HIS A 949 -3.56 16.79 25.29
N TRP A 950 -4.19 16.32 24.23
CA TRP A 950 -5.32 17.00 23.60
C TRP A 950 -6.47 16.02 23.53
N SER A 951 -7.60 16.41 24.12
CA SER A 951 -8.85 15.65 24.08
C SER A 951 -9.96 16.60 23.70
N ASN A 952 -10.74 16.26 22.68
CA ASN A 952 -11.85 17.08 22.20
C ASN A 952 -12.97 16.18 21.68
N GLU A 953 -14.22 16.54 21.97
CA GLU A 953 -15.44 15.88 21.50
C GLU A 953 -16.34 16.95 20.87
N ASP A 954 -16.55 16.87 19.56
CA ASP A 954 -17.38 17.81 18.79
C ASP A 954 -18.57 17.06 18.16
N CYS A 955 -19.79 17.53 18.38
CA CYS A 955 -21.00 16.89 17.84
C CYS A 955 -21.79 17.80 16.89
N ALA A 956 -22.15 17.27 15.72
CA ALA A 956 -23.15 17.84 14.82
C ALA A 956 -24.48 17.09 15.00
N VAL A 957 -25.48 17.76 15.56
CA VAL A 957 -26.75 17.15 16.00
C VAL A 957 -27.93 17.63 15.14
N SER A 958 -28.79 16.70 14.73
CA SER A 958 -30.08 17.00 14.12
C SER A 958 -31.24 16.62 15.04
N ASN A 959 -31.83 17.64 15.66
CA ASN A 959 -33.02 17.47 16.52
C ASN A 959 -34.30 17.12 15.75
N VAL A 960 -34.34 17.38 14.43
CA VAL A 960 -35.49 17.08 13.57
C VAL A 960 -35.56 15.58 13.27
N TYR A 961 -34.41 14.97 12.97
CA TYR A 961 -34.33 13.56 12.61
C TYR A 961 -33.91 12.65 13.77
N GLY A 962 -33.61 13.21 14.95
CA GLY A 962 -33.28 12.46 16.16
C GLY A 962 -31.93 11.72 16.09
N PHE A 963 -30.97 12.21 15.31
CA PHE A 963 -29.63 11.63 15.25
C PHE A 963 -28.54 12.72 15.22
N GLY A 964 -27.34 12.36 15.67
CA GLY A 964 -26.15 13.21 15.61
C GLY A 964 -24.91 12.42 15.19
N LEU A 965 -23.91 13.15 14.71
CA LEU A 965 -22.56 12.65 14.43
C LEU A 965 -21.58 13.35 15.36
N CYS A 966 -20.91 12.59 16.22
CA CYS A 966 -19.89 13.09 17.15
C CYS A 966 -18.51 12.63 16.71
N ALA A 967 -17.53 13.53 16.76
CA ALA A 967 -16.13 13.26 16.53
C ALA A 967 -15.37 13.34 17.86
N ASP A 968 -14.89 12.19 18.33
CA ASP A 968 -14.07 12.06 19.52
C ASP A 968 -12.60 12.03 19.09
N SER A 969 -11.77 12.85 19.71
CA SER A 969 -10.34 12.89 19.43
C SER A 969 -9.54 12.95 20.72
N GLU A 970 -8.58 12.04 20.87
CA GLU A 970 -7.65 12.00 21.99
C GLU A 970 -6.23 11.74 21.46
N LEU A 971 -5.31 12.62 21.82
CA LEU A 971 -3.89 12.52 21.53
C LEU A 971 -3.12 12.65 22.85
N GLN A 972 -2.23 11.69 23.10
CA GLN A 972 -1.24 11.75 24.18
C GLN A 972 0.14 11.56 23.57
N ARG A 973 1.00 12.56 23.74
CA ARG A 973 2.37 12.60 23.21
C ARG A 973 3.30 13.13 24.28
N GLN A 974 4.48 12.53 24.36
CA GLN A 974 5.64 13.14 25.00
C GLN A 974 6.74 13.17 23.94
N TYR A 975 7.32 14.33 23.69
CA TYR A 975 8.27 14.50 22.59
C TYR A 975 9.38 15.48 22.89
N TYR A 976 10.51 15.28 22.21
CA TYR A 976 11.61 16.22 22.14
C TYR A 976 11.62 16.85 20.74
N HIS A 977 11.91 18.15 20.61
CA HIS A 977 11.90 18.83 19.30
C HIS A 977 12.88 18.20 18.29
N GLU A 978 13.93 17.55 18.79
CA GLU A 978 14.92 16.79 18.02
C GLU A 978 14.37 15.48 17.41
N GLU A 979 13.18 15.01 17.83
CA GLU A 979 12.53 13.79 17.33
C GLU A 979 11.58 14.08 16.15
N TYR A 980 11.70 15.24 15.51
CA TYR A 980 10.93 15.54 14.31
C TYR A 980 11.45 14.76 13.08
N PRO A 981 10.60 13.99 12.37
CA PRO A 981 9.15 13.92 12.49
C PRO A 981 8.63 12.64 13.18
N LEU A 982 9.50 11.80 13.74
CA LEU A 982 9.12 10.55 14.39
C LEU A 982 8.06 10.77 15.50
N TYR A 983 8.18 11.85 16.28
CA TYR A 983 7.31 12.09 17.44
C TYR A 983 5.82 12.21 17.09
N TYR A 984 5.45 12.57 15.86
CA TYR A 984 4.03 12.62 15.46
C TYR A 984 3.34 11.27 15.59
N PHE A 985 4.10 10.17 15.54
CA PHE A 985 3.60 8.80 15.59
C PHE A 985 3.88 8.11 16.93
N LEU A 986 4.56 8.79 17.86
CA LEU A 986 5.01 8.25 19.14
C LEU A 986 4.00 8.58 20.25
N GLY A 987 3.24 7.58 20.71
CA GLY A 987 2.28 7.70 21.82
C GLY A 987 0.87 7.31 21.43
N PHE A 988 -0.12 7.64 22.26
CA PHE A 988 -1.52 7.26 22.04
C PHE A 988 -2.27 8.23 21.12
N THR A 989 -2.98 7.68 20.14
CA THR A 989 -3.93 8.38 19.28
C THR A 989 -5.22 7.61 19.25
N HIS A 990 -6.34 8.31 19.44
CA HIS A 990 -7.67 7.83 19.17
C HIS A 990 -8.45 8.92 18.45
N LEU A 991 -9.00 8.59 17.28
CA LEU A 991 -9.90 9.45 16.51
C LEU A 991 -11.10 8.60 16.15
N ALA A 992 -12.30 8.98 16.55
CA ALA A 992 -13.52 8.22 16.28
C ALA A 992 -14.65 9.13 15.82
N ILE A 993 -15.44 8.66 14.85
CA ILE A 993 -16.69 9.26 14.42
C ILE A 993 -17.81 8.31 14.84
N LYS A 994 -18.77 8.83 15.59
CA LYS A 994 -19.84 8.04 16.22
C LYS A 994 -21.19 8.59 15.78
N ALA A 995 -22.08 7.70 15.38
CA ALA A 995 -23.48 8.03 15.21
C ALA A 995 -24.18 7.85 16.57
N VAL A 996 -24.82 8.92 17.04
CA VAL A 996 -25.49 8.95 18.35
C VAL A 996 -26.98 9.22 18.18
N PRO A 997 -27.85 8.53 18.93
CA PRO A 997 -29.26 8.91 19.01
C PRO A 997 -29.37 10.26 19.75
N VAL A 998 -30.27 11.11 19.28
CA VAL A 998 -30.54 12.41 19.88
C VAL A 998 -32.02 12.50 20.17
N GLN A 999 -32.38 13.10 21.32
CA GLN A 999 -33.77 13.36 21.62
C GLN A 999 -34.35 14.34 20.60
N ALA A 1000 -35.23 13.84 19.73
CA ALA A 1000 -35.91 14.66 18.76
C ALA A 1000 -36.89 15.63 19.44
N VAL A 1001 -37.11 16.80 18.84
CA VAL A 1001 -38.02 17.83 19.36
C VAL A 1001 -39.48 17.33 19.37
N LYS A 1002 -39.82 16.44 18.44
CA LYS A 1002 -41.09 15.70 18.41
C LYS A 1002 -40.81 14.18 18.34
N PRO A 1003 -41.77 13.32 18.73
CA PRO A 1003 -41.65 11.88 18.50
C PRO A 1003 -41.37 11.58 17.02
N VAL A 1004 -40.34 10.79 16.74
CA VAL A 1004 -39.96 10.33 15.39
C VAL A 1004 -39.86 8.81 15.43
N GLU A 1005 -40.55 8.14 14.52
CA GLU A 1005 -40.46 6.68 14.35
C GLU A 1005 -39.54 6.29 13.19
N LYS A 1006 -39.62 7.05 12.08
CA LYS A 1006 -38.82 6.82 10.87
C LYS A 1006 -38.53 8.11 10.11
N ILE A 1007 -37.42 8.08 9.38
CA ILE A 1007 -37.01 9.09 8.41
C ILE A 1007 -37.44 8.61 7.02
N HIS A 1008 -38.32 9.36 6.39
CA HIS A 1008 -38.88 9.10 5.07
C HIS A 1008 -38.23 10.04 4.03
N LEU A 1009 -37.54 9.46 3.05
CA LEU A 1009 -37.04 10.18 1.90
C LEU A 1009 -37.95 9.89 0.70
N GLU A 1010 -38.44 10.93 0.04
CA GLU A 1010 -39.27 10.84 -1.17
C GLU A 1010 -38.56 11.60 -2.30
N PHE A 1011 -38.42 10.96 -3.45
CA PHE A 1011 -37.95 11.61 -4.68
C PHE A 1011 -39.02 11.49 -5.75
N ASN A 1012 -39.52 12.64 -6.19
CA ASN A 1012 -40.49 12.75 -7.28
C ASN A 1012 -39.81 13.42 -8.47
N ALA A 1013 -39.68 12.69 -9.56
CA ALA A 1013 -39.43 13.31 -10.85
C ALA A 1013 -40.80 13.46 -11.53
N ASN A 1014 -41.18 14.69 -11.94
CA ASN A 1014 -42.40 14.86 -12.73
C ASN A 1014 -42.09 14.40 -14.16
N THR A 1015 -42.27 13.11 -14.38
CA THR A 1015 -41.70 12.31 -15.47
C THR A 1015 -42.51 12.36 -16.77
N SER A 1016 -43.46 13.28 -16.93
CA SER A 1016 -44.26 13.33 -18.16
C SER A 1016 -43.44 13.73 -19.40
N GLU A 1017 -42.36 14.51 -19.25
CA GLU A 1017 -41.53 14.98 -20.37
C GLU A 1017 -40.16 14.32 -20.46
N VAL A 1018 -39.46 14.10 -19.33
CA VAL A 1018 -38.15 13.41 -19.32
C VAL A 1018 -38.28 11.93 -19.70
N LEU A 1019 -39.36 11.29 -19.24
CA LEU A 1019 -39.60 9.88 -19.50
C LEU A 1019 -40.25 9.66 -20.88
N ARG A 1020 -41.03 10.64 -21.37
CA ARG A 1020 -41.48 10.71 -22.77
C ARG A 1020 -40.32 10.94 -23.73
N SER A 1021 -39.31 11.71 -23.33
CA SER A 1021 -38.02 11.76 -24.02
C SER A 1021 -37.36 10.39 -24.04
N THR A 1022 -37.24 9.66 -22.92
CA THR A 1022 -36.64 8.32 -22.94
C THR A 1022 -37.47 7.27 -23.67
N SER A 1023 -38.81 7.34 -23.66
CA SER A 1023 -39.70 6.43 -24.37
C SER A 1023 -39.82 6.75 -25.85
N GLN A 1024 -39.86 8.04 -26.23
CA GLN A 1024 -39.69 8.49 -27.62
C GLN A 1024 -38.30 8.15 -28.10
N LEU A 1025 -37.26 8.21 -27.27
CA LEU A 1025 -35.90 7.85 -27.63
C LEU A 1025 -35.78 6.32 -27.78
N LEU A 1026 -36.43 5.51 -26.94
CA LEU A 1026 -36.59 4.06 -27.13
C LEU A 1026 -37.45 3.70 -28.36
N GLU A 1027 -38.47 4.50 -28.69
CA GLU A 1027 -39.30 4.35 -29.89
C GLU A 1027 -38.60 4.84 -31.16
N THR A 1028 -37.76 5.86 -31.06
CA THR A 1028 -36.88 6.37 -32.14
C THR A 1028 -35.76 5.37 -32.38
N LEU A 1029 -35.22 4.75 -31.33
CA LEU A 1029 -34.31 3.60 -31.43
C LEU A 1029 -35.02 2.39 -32.08
N ARG A 1030 -36.30 2.13 -31.76
CA ARG A 1030 -37.10 1.10 -32.45
C ARG A 1030 -37.40 1.44 -33.92
N SER A 1031 -37.73 2.68 -34.25
CA SER A 1031 -38.07 3.07 -35.62
C SER A 1031 -36.83 3.05 -36.52
N LEU A 1032 -35.68 3.50 -36.02
CA LEU A 1032 -34.40 3.44 -36.73
C LEU A 1032 -33.89 2.01 -36.93
N SER A 1033 -34.16 1.09 -35.99
CA SER A 1033 -33.85 -0.35 -36.16
C SER A 1033 -34.71 -1.02 -37.25
N LYS A 1034 -35.97 -0.58 -37.43
CA LYS A 1034 -36.88 -1.10 -38.46
C LYS A 1034 -36.64 -0.50 -39.86
N PHE A 1035 -36.00 0.67 -39.94
CA PHE A 1035 -35.74 1.36 -41.21
C PHE A 1035 -34.69 0.69 -42.12
N LYS A 1036 -33.97 -0.33 -41.66
CA LYS A 1036 -33.01 -1.08 -42.49
C LYS A 1036 -33.55 -2.33 -43.18
N GLN A 1037 -34.80 -2.73 -42.95
CA GLN A 1037 -35.39 -3.90 -43.63
C GLN A 1037 -36.16 -3.57 -44.92
N LYS A 1038 -36.34 -2.30 -45.28
CA LYS A 1038 -37.16 -1.88 -46.44
C LYS A 1038 -36.49 -0.93 -47.44
N ALA A 1039 -35.17 -0.75 -47.36
CA ALA A 1039 -34.41 0.13 -48.26
C ALA A 1039 -33.47 -0.65 -49.22
N ILE A 1040 -33.90 -1.84 -49.63
CA ILE A 1040 -33.37 -2.51 -50.82
C ILE A 1040 -34.51 -2.44 -51.84
N GLU A 1041 -34.25 -1.89 -53.02
CA GLU A 1041 -35.17 -1.63 -54.16
C GLU A 1041 -35.75 -0.20 -54.28
N LEU A 1042 -34.95 0.77 -54.78
CA LEU A 1042 -35.15 1.47 -56.08
C LEU A 1042 -34.16 2.66 -56.25
N PRO A 1043 -33.86 3.11 -57.48
CA PRO A 1043 -32.76 4.03 -57.76
C PRO A 1043 -33.14 5.52 -57.84
N SER A 1044 -32.21 6.33 -57.32
CA SER A 1044 -31.83 7.69 -57.72
C SER A 1044 -32.77 8.90 -57.53
N SER A 1045 -32.13 9.98 -57.09
CA SER A 1045 -32.48 11.41 -57.22
C SER A 1045 -33.52 12.00 -56.25
N ARG A 1046 -33.02 12.44 -55.08
CA ARG A 1046 -33.20 13.79 -54.51
C ARG A 1046 -32.52 13.82 -53.13
N GLU A 1047 -31.57 14.74 -52.97
CA GLU A 1047 -31.02 15.08 -51.66
C GLU A 1047 -32.14 15.67 -50.77
N PRO A 1048 -32.29 15.21 -49.51
CA PRO A 1048 -32.99 15.98 -48.50
C PRO A 1048 -31.97 16.74 -47.65
N GLU A 1049 -32.16 18.06 -47.56
CA GLU A 1049 -31.49 18.96 -46.61
C GLU A 1049 -31.64 18.43 -45.18
N TYR A 1050 -30.52 18.07 -44.54
CA TYR A 1050 -30.48 17.69 -43.12
C TYR A 1050 -29.92 18.85 -42.32
N GLY A 1051 -30.81 19.75 -41.91
CA GLY A 1051 -30.54 20.86 -41.01
C GLY A 1051 -31.63 20.94 -39.94
N SER A 1052 -31.63 20.00 -38.99
CA SER A 1052 -32.34 20.17 -37.72
C SER A 1052 -31.40 19.78 -36.57
N SER A 1053 -30.52 20.71 -36.24
CA SER A 1053 -29.76 20.65 -34.99
C SER A 1053 -30.68 21.06 -33.83
N VAL A 1054 -30.38 20.53 -32.65
CA VAL A 1054 -30.67 20.93 -31.25
C VAL A 1054 -31.55 22.16 -30.98
N TYR A 1055 -31.55 23.18 -31.84
CA TYR A 1055 -32.51 24.27 -31.86
C TYR A 1055 -33.97 23.80 -31.80
N ASP A 1056 -34.39 22.80 -32.58
CA ASP A 1056 -35.80 22.35 -32.62
C ASP A 1056 -36.28 21.69 -31.31
N ILE A 1057 -35.37 21.13 -30.50
CA ILE A 1057 -35.68 20.58 -29.17
C ILE A 1057 -35.84 21.72 -28.14
N LEU A 1058 -35.12 22.83 -28.33
CA LEU A 1058 -35.26 24.05 -27.53
C LEU A 1058 -36.52 24.86 -27.91
N THR A 1059 -36.94 24.85 -29.19
CA THR A 1059 -38.16 25.55 -29.64
C THR A 1059 -39.46 24.88 -29.18
N LEU A 1060 -39.45 23.57 -28.88
CA LEU A 1060 -40.62 22.86 -28.34
C LEU A 1060 -40.92 23.19 -26.87
N LEU A 1061 -40.02 23.89 -26.16
CA LEU A 1061 -40.19 24.33 -24.77
C LEU A 1061 -40.77 25.75 -24.63
N GLN A 1062 -41.18 26.40 -25.73
CA GLN A 1062 -41.59 27.82 -25.72
C GLN A 1062 -43.04 28.11 -25.29
N ALA A 1063 -43.77 27.16 -24.72
CA ALA A 1063 -45.08 27.45 -24.14
C ALA A 1063 -45.48 26.46 -23.05
N ALA A 1064 -44.85 26.52 -21.88
CA ALA A 1064 -45.37 25.84 -20.69
C ALA A 1064 -45.11 26.67 -19.42
N ALA A 1065 -46.08 26.67 -18.52
CA ALA A 1065 -45.98 27.22 -17.17
C ALA A 1065 -44.78 26.62 -16.41
N PRO A 1066 -44.24 27.27 -15.36
CA PRO A 1066 -43.11 26.76 -14.59
C PRO A 1066 -43.40 25.33 -14.08
N GLN A 1067 -42.67 24.34 -14.60
CA GLN A 1067 -42.79 22.94 -14.19
C GLN A 1067 -41.67 22.60 -13.17
N ALA A 1068 -42.05 21.98 -12.06
CA ALA A 1068 -41.09 21.39 -11.12
C ALA A 1068 -40.42 20.17 -11.77
N LEU A 1069 -39.10 20.24 -12.00
CA LEU A 1069 -38.32 19.17 -12.65
C LEU A 1069 -38.03 18.01 -11.69
N PHE A 1070 -37.73 18.35 -10.44
CA PHE A 1070 -37.30 17.40 -9.43
C PHE A 1070 -37.75 17.91 -8.06
N GLY A 1071 -38.51 17.08 -7.35
CA GLY A 1071 -38.89 17.28 -5.96
C GLY A 1071 -38.22 16.24 -5.08
N PHE A 1072 -37.70 16.68 -3.94
CA PHE A 1072 -37.23 15.79 -2.89
C PHE A 1072 -37.85 16.17 -1.56
N LYS A 1073 -38.15 15.18 -0.73
CA LYS A 1073 -38.58 15.40 0.65
C LYS A 1073 -37.74 14.53 1.56
N ALA A 1074 -37.32 15.08 2.68
CA ALA A 1074 -36.72 14.36 3.79
C ALA A 1074 -37.54 14.68 5.04
N LEU A 1075 -38.33 13.72 5.51
CA LEU A 1075 -39.34 13.91 6.54
C LEU A 1075 -39.14 12.95 7.70
N ALA A 1076 -39.03 13.46 8.91
CA ALA A 1076 -39.27 12.72 10.14
C ALA A 1076 -40.77 12.49 10.32
N THR A 1077 -41.18 11.24 10.52
CA THR A 1077 -42.59 10.84 10.65
C THR A 1077 -42.80 10.03 11.93
N SER A 1078 -43.97 10.17 12.55
CA SER A 1078 -44.42 9.39 13.71
C SER A 1078 -45.93 9.17 13.63
N GLY A 1079 -46.39 7.98 14.01
CA GLY A 1079 -47.82 7.64 14.02
C GLY A 1079 -48.68 8.69 14.72
N GLY A 1080 -49.57 9.34 13.97
CA GLY A 1080 -50.55 10.30 14.49
C GLY A 1080 -50.11 11.78 14.57
N GLN A 1081 -48.89 12.14 14.17
CA GLN A 1081 -48.41 13.53 14.13
C GLN A 1081 -48.07 13.99 12.70
N ARG A 1082 -48.09 15.30 12.46
CA ARG A 1082 -47.67 15.88 11.18
C ARG A 1082 -46.15 15.69 10.99
N PRO A 1083 -45.69 15.35 9.78
CA PRO A 1083 -44.26 15.17 9.50
C PRO A 1083 -43.50 16.48 9.71
N GLU A 1084 -42.25 16.36 10.16
CA GLU A 1084 -41.31 17.47 10.22
C GLU A 1084 -40.08 17.19 9.36
N GLY A 1085 -39.49 18.19 8.72
CA GLY A 1085 -38.33 17.97 7.88
C GLY A 1085 -38.13 19.06 6.87
N TYR A 1086 -37.66 18.68 5.70
CA TYR A 1086 -37.42 19.61 4.59
C TYR A 1086 -37.98 19.04 3.30
N GLU A 1087 -38.56 19.91 2.50
CA GLU A 1087 -38.93 19.62 1.12
C GLU A 1087 -38.24 20.62 0.20
N GLY A 1088 -37.77 20.15 -0.93
CA GLY A 1088 -37.14 20.98 -1.93
C GLY A 1088 -37.65 20.67 -3.32
N ALA A 1089 -37.72 21.71 -4.15
CA ALA A 1089 -38.11 21.61 -5.53
C ALA A 1089 -37.18 22.46 -6.40
N LEU A 1090 -36.72 21.88 -7.50
CA LEU A 1090 -35.98 22.58 -8.54
C LEU A 1090 -36.93 22.95 -9.68
N TYR A 1091 -37.02 24.24 -9.95
CA TYR A 1091 -37.77 24.82 -11.06
C TYR A 1091 -36.81 25.34 -12.12
N TYR A 1092 -37.20 25.17 -13.38
CA TYR A 1092 -36.50 25.74 -14.52
C TYR A 1092 -37.49 26.60 -15.30
N ASN A 1093 -37.15 27.87 -15.53
CA ASN A 1093 -38.02 28.80 -16.22
C ASN A 1093 -37.27 29.41 -17.43
N PRO A 1094 -37.62 29.05 -18.67
CA PRO A 1094 -37.00 29.58 -19.87
C PRO A 1094 -37.70 30.88 -20.31
N GLU A 1095 -37.57 31.96 -19.54
CA GLU A 1095 -38.01 33.28 -20.01
C GLU A 1095 -36.92 33.94 -20.88
N ALA A 1096 -37.29 34.35 -22.10
CA ALA A 1096 -36.50 35.20 -23.00
C ALA A 1096 -35.06 34.73 -23.35
N GLY A 1097 -34.85 33.43 -23.51
CA GLY A 1097 -33.57 32.90 -24.04
C GLY A 1097 -32.43 32.86 -23.02
N VAL A 1098 -32.71 33.07 -21.73
CA VAL A 1098 -31.74 32.98 -20.63
C VAL A 1098 -32.17 31.85 -19.67
N PRO A 1099 -31.32 30.86 -19.38
CA PRO A 1099 -31.65 29.78 -18.45
C PRO A 1099 -31.69 30.30 -17.02
N ASN A 1100 -32.89 30.43 -16.45
CA ASN A 1100 -33.10 30.77 -15.05
C ASN A 1100 -33.51 29.51 -14.28
N SER A 1101 -32.73 29.15 -13.26
CA SER A 1101 -33.04 28.02 -12.37
C SER A 1101 -33.34 28.54 -10.97
N GLN A 1102 -34.42 28.05 -10.38
CA GLN A 1102 -34.81 28.38 -9.01
C GLN A 1102 -34.89 27.09 -8.19
N LEU A 1103 -34.09 27.03 -7.13
CA LEU A 1103 -34.19 25.98 -6.12
C LEU A 1103 -34.88 26.58 -4.89
N THR A 1104 -35.97 25.94 -4.47
CA THR A 1104 -36.66 26.27 -3.22
C THR A 1104 -36.50 25.10 -2.27
N LEU A 1105 -36.12 25.37 -1.03
CA LEU A 1105 -36.04 24.42 0.08
C LEU A 1105 -36.84 25.01 1.24
N SER A 1106 -37.95 24.39 1.61
CA SER A 1106 -38.80 24.80 2.72
C SER A 1106 -38.68 23.82 3.88
N GLN A 1107 -38.75 24.33 5.11
CA GLN A 1107 -38.94 23.48 6.27
C GLN A 1107 -40.42 23.08 6.36
N VAL A 1108 -40.66 21.78 6.57
CA VAL A 1108 -41.99 21.20 6.78
C VAL A 1108 -42.18 21.04 8.29
N GLY A 1109 -43.25 21.62 8.85
CA GLY A 1109 -43.53 21.59 10.30
C GLY A 1109 -44.63 22.58 10.72
N GLU A 1110 -45.07 22.52 11.98
CA GLU A 1110 -46.02 23.51 12.53
C GLU A 1110 -45.31 24.81 12.91
N ASN A 1111 -45.86 25.95 12.51
CA ASN A 1111 -45.31 27.29 12.76
C ASN A 1111 -43.87 27.52 12.21
N THR A 1112 -43.45 26.77 11.19
CA THR A 1112 -42.17 26.98 10.51
C THR A 1112 -42.36 27.82 9.26
N ASN A 1113 -41.73 28.98 9.20
CA ASN A 1113 -41.67 29.83 8.00
C ASN A 1113 -40.26 29.86 7.39
N TRP A 1114 -39.35 29.01 7.86
CA TRP A 1114 -38.00 28.95 7.32
C TRP A 1114 -38.02 28.36 5.91
N SER A 1115 -37.43 29.08 4.98
CA SER A 1115 -37.17 28.60 3.62
C SER A 1115 -35.87 29.18 3.10
N MET A 1116 -35.25 28.45 2.18
CA MET A 1116 -34.08 28.85 1.42
C MET A 1116 -34.44 28.85 -0.07
N CYS A 1117 -34.13 29.95 -0.73
CA CYS A 1117 -34.39 30.16 -2.14
C CYS A 1117 -33.06 30.50 -2.79
N MET A 1118 -32.67 29.70 -3.76
CA MET A 1118 -31.51 29.96 -4.59
C MET A 1118 -31.97 30.22 -6.01
N ASP A 1119 -31.74 31.45 -6.47
CA ASP A 1119 -32.04 31.86 -7.82
C ASP A 1119 -30.72 32.03 -8.56
N SER A 1120 -30.53 31.27 -9.64
CA SER A 1120 -29.41 31.46 -10.56
C SER A 1120 -29.91 32.15 -11.82
N THR A 1121 -29.28 33.27 -12.15
CA THR A 1121 -29.57 34.09 -13.33
C THR A 1121 -28.29 34.32 -14.10
N MET A 1122 -28.30 33.97 -15.38
CA MET A 1122 -27.20 34.28 -16.30
C MET A 1122 -27.48 35.66 -16.91
N MET A 1123 -26.82 36.72 -16.42
CA MET A 1123 -27.12 38.10 -16.82
C MET A 1123 -26.61 38.42 -18.24
N ALA A 1124 -25.50 37.78 -18.61
CA ALA A 1124 -24.89 37.77 -19.94
C ALA A 1124 -24.11 36.44 -20.11
N PRO A 1125 -23.68 36.05 -21.32
CA PRO A 1125 -22.86 34.84 -21.50
C PRO A 1125 -21.59 34.80 -20.64
N SER A 1126 -21.09 35.98 -20.22
CA SER A 1126 -19.88 36.18 -19.43
C SER A 1126 -20.13 36.56 -17.96
N GLU A 1127 -21.39 36.65 -17.50
CA GLU A 1127 -21.73 37.04 -16.13
C GLU A 1127 -22.84 36.15 -15.56
N THR A 1128 -22.50 35.40 -14.51
CA THR A 1128 -23.45 34.57 -13.75
C THR A 1128 -23.61 35.13 -12.35
N LYS A 1129 -24.86 35.31 -11.93
CA LYS A 1129 -25.19 35.71 -10.57
C LYS A 1129 -26.12 34.68 -9.93
N ALA A 1130 -25.69 34.15 -8.79
CA ALA A 1130 -26.51 33.31 -7.94
C ALA A 1130 -26.86 34.10 -6.66
N ASN A 1131 -28.15 34.28 -6.40
CA ASN A 1131 -28.64 34.83 -5.15
C ASN A 1131 -29.13 33.69 -4.27
N ILE A 1132 -28.58 33.60 -3.07
CA ILE A 1132 -28.99 32.66 -2.04
C ILE A 1132 -29.65 33.47 -0.94
N ARG A 1133 -30.93 33.20 -0.69
CA ARG A 1133 -31.70 33.86 0.36
C ARG A 1133 -32.27 32.81 1.30
N TRP A 1134 -32.24 33.04 2.61
CA TRP A 1134 -32.76 32.10 3.58
C TRP A 1134 -33.28 32.78 4.84
N GLY A 1135 -34.00 32.02 5.67
CA GLY A 1135 -34.68 32.55 6.86
C GLY A 1135 -36.19 32.54 6.66
N ALA A 1136 -36.91 33.43 7.36
CA ALA A 1136 -38.36 33.55 7.20
C ALA A 1136 -38.69 33.88 5.74
N GLU A 1137 -39.35 32.96 5.04
CA GLU A 1137 -39.80 33.07 3.65
C GLU A 1137 -38.71 33.48 2.65
N CYS A 1138 -37.45 33.06 2.88
CA CYS A 1138 -36.29 33.47 2.08
C CYS A 1138 -36.04 34.99 2.07
N GLN A 1139 -36.38 35.72 3.14
CA GLN A 1139 -36.22 37.18 3.20
C GLN A 1139 -35.20 37.68 4.24
N THR A 1140 -34.93 36.90 5.29
CA THR A 1140 -34.11 37.36 6.44
C THR A 1140 -32.64 37.56 6.09
N TYR A 1141 -32.02 36.57 5.45
CA TYR A 1141 -30.60 36.56 5.15
C TYR A 1141 -30.40 36.46 3.65
N LYS A 1142 -29.35 37.12 3.16
CA LYS A 1142 -29.04 37.17 1.74
C LYS A 1142 -27.55 37.12 1.50
N MET A 1143 -27.17 36.26 0.57
CA MET A 1143 -25.84 36.16 0.01
C MET A 1143 -25.97 36.16 -1.50
N SER A 1144 -25.04 36.81 -2.19
CA SER A 1144 -24.99 36.78 -3.63
C SER A 1144 -23.58 36.44 -4.08
N VAL A 1145 -23.48 35.41 -4.89
CA VAL A 1145 -22.26 35.05 -5.60
C VAL A 1145 -22.37 35.65 -6.99
N ARG A 1146 -21.35 36.38 -7.40
CA ARG A 1146 -21.22 36.85 -8.76
C ARG A 1146 -19.91 36.36 -9.34
N ALA A 1147 -19.99 35.73 -10.50
CA ALA A 1147 -18.84 35.35 -11.31
C ALA A 1147 -18.91 36.10 -12.64
N GLU A 1148 -17.82 36.79 -12.98
CA GLU A 1148 -17.66 37.56 -14.21
C GLU A 1148 -16.38 37.12 -14.93
N THR A 1149 -16.46 36.94 -16.24
CA THR A 1149 -15.31 36.76 -17.13
C THR A 1149 -15.06 38.07 -17.87
N ALA A 1150 -13.90 38.71 -17.64
CA ALA A 1150 -13.54 39.94 -18.34
C ALA A 1150 -12.66 39.64 -19.56
N HIS A 1151 -13.03 40.18 -20.72
CA HIS A 1151 -12.22 40.24 -21.95
C HIS A 1151 -12.20 41.69 -22.45
N LEU A 1152 -11.38 42.56 -21.85
CA LEU A 1152 -11.11 43.88 -22.44
C LEU A 1152 -10.06 43.73 -23.55
N PRO A 1153 -10.22 44.38 -24.72
CA PRO A 1153 -9.17 44.43 -25.73
C PRO A 1153 -7.92 45.05 -25.10
N ALA A 1154 -6.81 44.30 -25.12
CA ALA A 1154 -5.51 44.59 -24.47
C ALA A 1154 -5.29 44.13 -23.01
N SER A 1155 -6.22 43.38 -22.38
CA SER A 1155 -5.99 42.76 -21.06
C SER A 1155 -6.06 41.23 -21.10
N LYS A 1156 -5.25 40.55 -20.28
CA LYS A 1156 -5.22 39.08 -20.19
C LYS A 1156 -6.55 38.54 -19.62
N PRO A 1157 -7.02 37.35 -20.02
CA PRO A 1157 -8.30 36.81 -19.55
C PRO A 1157 -8.29 36.68 -18.03
N ALA A 1158 -9.35 37.18 -17.41
CA ALA A 1158 -9.50 37.22 -15.96
C ALA A 1158 -10.87 36.68 -15.55
N LEU A 1159 -10.86 35.77 -14.58
CA LEU A 1159 -12.05 35.33 -13.87
C LEU A 1159 -12.11 36.07 -12.55
N LYS A 1160 -13.21 36.78 -12.31
CA LYS A 1160 -13.47 37.44 -11.03
C LYS A 1160 -14.68 36.79 -10.39
N ALA A 1161 -14.52 36.33 -9.15
CA ALA A 1161 -15.60 35.88 -8.31
C ALA A 1161 -15.71 36.82 -7.11
N SER A 1162 -16.92 37.25 -6.78
CA SER A 1162 -17.22 38.02 -5.57
C SER A 1162 -18.36 37.36 -4.81
N LEU A 1163 -18.14 37.21 -3.51
CA LEU A 1163 -19.12 36.76 -2.55
C LEU A 1163 -19.51 37.97 -1.71
N ASN A 1164 -20.74 38.45 -1.87
CA ASN A 1164 -21.30 39.54 -1.09
C ASN A 1164 -22.38 38.99 -0.17
N TRP A 1165 -22.45 39.48 1.06
CA TRP A 1165 -23.52 39.11 1.98
C TRP A 1165 -24.13 40.35 2.64
N GLY A 1166 -25.42 40.28 2.94
CA GLY A 1166 -26.11 41.28 3.75
C GLY A 1166 -26.03 40.92 5.24
N GLU A 1167 -27.17 40.92 5.91
CA GLU A 1167 -27.26 40.30 7.23
C GLU A 1167 -27.07 38.78 7.10
N ILE A 1168 -26.29 38.22 8.03
CA ILE A 1168 -26.05 36.78 8.18
C ILE A 1168 -26.19 36.42 9.67
N PRO A 1169 -26.54 35.15 10.00
CA PRO A 1169 -26.62 34.71 11.39
C PRO A 1169 -25.31 34.95 12.16
N GLU A 1170 -25.40 35.32 13.44
CA GLU A 1170 -24.22 35.59 14.28
C GLU A 1170 -23.30 34.36 14.38
N SER A 1171 -23.89 33.16 14.46
CA SER A 1171 -23.15 31.89 14.42
C SER A 1171 -22.34 31.70 13.13
N MET A 1172 -22.89 32.10 11.98
CA MET A 1172 -22.19 32.06 10.70
C MET A 1172 -21.08 33.11 10.63
N ALA A 1173 -21.31 34.30 11.20
CA ALA A 1173 -20.30 35.35 11.31
C ALA A 1173 -19.15 34.94 12.25
N GLU A 1174 -19.43 34.23 13.34
CA GLU A 1174 -18.41 33.69 14.25
C GLU A 1174 -17.62 32.56 13.60
N PHE A 1175 -18.28 31.64 12.91
CA PHE A 1175 -17.63 30.58 12.13
C PHE A 1175 -16.72 31.16 11.04
N GLY A 1176 -17.18 32.18 10.31
CA GLY A 1176 -16.38 32.92 9.34
C GLY A 1176 -15.14 33.57 9.98
N ARG A 1177 -15.28 34.20 11.16
CA ARG A 1177 -14.15 34.73 11.94
C ARG A 1177 -13.16 33.64 12.35
N ARG A 1178 -13.64 32.45 12.76
CA ARG A 1178 -12.79 31.32 13.14
C ARG A 1178 -11.99 30.78 11.94
N ILE A 1179 -12.63 30.58 10.79
CA ILE A 1179 -11.95 30.20 9.53
C ILE A 1179 -10.92 31.29 9.14
N GLY A 1180 -11.32 32.56 9.21
CA GLY A 1180 -10.47 33.70 8.86
C GLY A 1180 -9.13 33.76 9.61
N ARG A 1181 -9.05 33.21 10.82
CA ARG A 1181 -7.80 33.11 11.61
C ARG A 1181 -6.81 32.08 11.07
N TYR A 1182 -7.27 31.04 10.37
CA TYR A 1182 -6.40 29.99 9.81
C TYR A 1182 -5.86 30.34 8.41
N ILE A 1183 -6.59 31.18 7.66
CA ILE A 1183 -6.27 31.51 6.27
C ILE A 1183 -4.85 32.10 6.11
N PRO A 1184 -4.37 33.04 6.94
CA PRO A 1184 -3.00 33.55 6.86
C PRO A 1184 -1.91 32.46 6.93
N GLY A 1185 -2.05 31.53 7.88
CA GLY A 1185 -1.10 30.43 8.07
C GLY A 1185 -1.09 29.48 6.87
N MET A 1186 -2.27 29.12 6.36
CA MET A 1186 -2.40 28.29 5.17
C MET A 1186 -1.89 28.99 3.92
N ALA A 1187 -2.22 30.27 3.74
CA ALA A 1187 -1.72 31.10 2.64
C ALA A 1187 -0.18 31.13 2.63
N PHE A 1188 0.44 31.32 3.79
CA PHE A 1188 1.90 31.26 3.94
C PHE A 1188 2.48 29.88 3.56
N LEU A 1189 1.89 28.78 4.06
CA LEU A 1189 2.31 27.42 3.72
C LEU A 1189 2.23 27.13 2.20
N TYR A 1190 1.24 27.71 1.53
CA TYR A 1190 1.07 27.63 0.08
C TYR A 1190 1.80 28.75 -0.69
N GLY A 1191 2.71 29.49 -0.05
CA GLY A 1191 3.57 30.48 -0.70
C GLY A 1191 2.85 31.75 -1.19
N PHE A 1192 1.68 32.07 -0.63
CA PHE A 1192 1.01 33.35 -0.87
C PHE A 1192 1.64 34.43 0.02
N SER A 1193 1.73 35.64 -0.53
CA SER A 1193 2.05 36.84 0.22
C SER A 1193 0.78 37.43 0.84
N GLN A 1194 0.90 38.01 2.02
CA GLN A 1194 -0.18 38.73 2.69
C GLN A 1194 0.13 40.23 2.71
N GLN A 1195 -0.88 41.04 2.40
CA GLN A 1195 -0.87 42.49 2.58
C GLN A 1195 -2.06 42.87 3.47
N ASN A 1196 -1.81 43.62 4.54
CA ASN A 1196 -2.87 44.17 5.37
C ASN A 1196 -3.47 45.38 4.64
N GLU A 1197 -4.69 45.25 4.14
CA GLU A 1197 -5.43 46.30 3.46
C GLU A 1197 -6.92 46.23 3.83
N ASN A 1198 -7.55 47.39 4.08
CA ASN A 1198 -8.97 47.47 4.42
C ASN A 1198 -9.82 47.39 3.15
N ASN A 1199 -10.41 46.22 2.90
CA ASN A 1199 -11.33 45.99 1.78
C ASN A 1199 -12.80 46.17 2.23
N ALA A 1200 -13.74 45.89 1.32
CA ALA A 1200 -15.16 45.94 1.61
C ALA A 1200 -15.53 44.95 2.74
N LYS A 1201 -16.24 45.44 3.76
CA LYS A 1201 -16.47 44.71 5.02
C LYS A 1201 -17.34 43.45 4.89
N GLN A 1202 -18.23 43.42 3.90
CA GLN A 1202 -19.19 42.33 3.66
C GLN A 1202 -19.01 41.71 2.26
N GLU A 1203 -17.75 41.65 1.83
CA GLU A 1203 -17.37 41.09 0.54
C GLU A 1203 -16.05 40.32 0.68
N VAL A 1204 -16.01 39.14 0.06
CA VAL A 1204 -14.75 38.48 -0.30
C VAL A 1204 -14.70 38.43 -1.82
N SER A 1205 -13.63 38.93 -2.41
CA SER A 1205 -13.44 38.83 -3.86
C SER A 1205 -12.15 38.09 -4.18
N ALA A 1206 -12.23 37.19 -5.15
CA ALA A 1206 -11.10 36.50 -5.72
C ALA A 1206 -11.00 36.87 -7.20
N SER A 1207 -9.79 37.19 -7.65
CA SER A 1207 -9.48 37.35 -9.06
C SER A 1207 -8.37 36.39 -9.43
N MET A 1208 -8.61 35.65 -10.51
CA MET A 1208 -7.61 34.84 -11.19
C MET A 1208 -7.33 35.47 -12.54
N VAL A 1209 -6.09 35.91 -12.76
CA VAL A 1209 -5.66 36.51 -14.02
C VAL A 1209 -4.65 35.58 -14.67
N VAL A 1210 -4.89 35.21 -15.91
CA VAL A 1210 -3.92 34.39 -16.66
C VAL A 1210 -2.69 35.25 -16.92
N THR A 1211 -1.52 34.88 -16.38
CA THR A 1211 -0.27 35.64 -16.54
C THR A 1211 0.58 35.14 -17.70
N SER A 1212 0.55 33.83 -17.97
CA SER A 1212 1.16 33.18 -19.14
C SER A 1212 0.30 31.99 -19.59
N ALA A 1213 0.70 31.29 -20.66
CA ALA A 1213 0.02 30.07 -21.14
C ALA A 1213 -0.06 28.94 -20.09
N ASP A 1214 0.73 29.01 -19.02
CA ASP A 1214 0.84 27.98 -17.99
C ASP A 1214 0.85 28.52 -16.55
N SER A 1215 0.56 29.80 -16.34
CA SER A 1215 0.54 30.40 -15.02
C SER A 1215 -0.59 31.40 -14.83
N VAL A 1216 -1.10 31.45 -13.60
CA VAL A 1216 -2.12 32.41 -13.17
C VAL A 1216 -1.62 33.20 -11.96
N GLU A 1217 -2.04 34.44 -11.89
CA GLU A 1217 -1.98 35.24 -10.67
C GLU A 1217 -3.32 35.10 -9.95
N VAL A 1218 -3.26 34.69 -8.68
CA VAL A 1218 -4.44 34.62 -7.82
C VAL A 1218 -4.30 35.69 -6.75
N LYS A 1219 -5.34 36.51 -6.64
CA LYS A 1219 -5.49 37.53 -5.59
C LYS A 1219 -6.84 37.33 -4.92
N VAL A 1220 -6.84 37.19 -3.59
CA VAL A 1220 -8.04 37.05 -2.77
C VAL A 1220 -8.06 38.17 -1.75
N LYS A 1221 -9.09 39.00 -1.82
CA LYS A 1221 -9.33 40.13 -0.93
C LYS A 1221 -10.32 39.71 0.15
N PHE A 1222 -9.89 39.76 1.39
CA PHE A 1222 -10.72 39.64 2.58
C PHE A 1222 -10.93 41.03 3.20
N PRO A 1223 -11.94 41.23 4.06
CA PRO A 1223 -12.23 42.54 4.67
C PRO A 1223 -11.01 43.25 5.31
N GLU A 1224 -10.12 42.51 5.98
CA GLU A 1224 -9.01 43.07 6.78
C GLU A 1224 -7.63 42.90 6.12
N TYR A 1225 -7.52 42.04 5.11
CA TYR A 1225 -6.25 41.73 4.45
C TYR A 1225 -6.48 41.12 3.07
N THR A 1226 -5.42 41.06 2.28
CA THR A 1226 -5.41 40.43 0.98
C THR A 1226 -4.26 39.46 0.89
N VAL A 1227 -4.53 38.29 0.31
CA VAL A 1227 -3.50 37.32 -0.04
C VAL A 1227 -3.34 37.26 -1.54
N SER A 1228 -2.11 37.24 -2.01
CA SER A 1228 -1.80 37.15 -3.44
C SER A 1228 -0.60 36.27 -3.69
N ARG A 1229 -0.64 35.57 -4.82
CA ARG A 1229 0.48 34.79 -5.32
C ARG A 1229 0.52 34.90 -6.84
N GLN A 1230 1.70 35.24 -7.34
CA GLN A 1230 1.97 35.31 -8.76
C GLN A 1230 2.51 33.98 -9.27
N ALA A 1231 2.34 33.74 -10.57
CA ALA A 1231 2.92 32.62 -11.28
C ALA A 1231 2.54 31.23 -10.71
N ILE A 1232 1.29 31.05 -10.25
CA ILE A 1232 0.78 29.74 -9.85
C ILE A 1232 0.68 28.86 -11.11
N PRO A 1233 1.36 27.71 -11.18
CA PRO A 1233 1.25 26.82 -12.32
C PRO A 1233 -0.16 26.24 -12.40
N PHE A 1234 -0.86 26.49 -13.51
CA PHE A 1234 -2.23 26.01 -13.73
C PHE A 1234 -2.23 24.81 -14.69
N PRO A 1235 -2.76 23.64 -14.30
CA PRO A 1235 -2.57 22.39 -15.04
C PRO A 1235 -3.46 22.25 -16.29
N MET A 1236 -4.44 23.12 -16.52
CA MET A 1236 -5.26 23.13 -17.74
C MET A 1236 -5.01 24.40 -18.56
N LEU A 1237 -4.86 24.28 -19.88
CA LEU A 1237 -5.03 25.45 -20.74
C LEU A 1237 -6.53 25.82 -20.69
N PRO A 1238 -6.90 27.11 -20.58
CA PRO A 1238 -8.29 27.50 -20.76
C PRO A 1238 -8.69 27.11 -22.19
N ALA A 1239 -9.56 26.11 -22.32
CA ALA A 1239 -10.38 25.98 -23.51
C ALA A 1239 -11.26 27.24 -23.50
N SER A 1240 -11.00 28.16 -24.44
CA SER A 1240 -11.86 29.30 -24.81
C SER A 1240 -12.85 29.73 -23.72
N PHE A 1241 -12.44 30.68 -22.88
CA PHE A 1241 -13.40 31.51 -22.16
C PHE A 1241 -14.14 32.43 -23.12
#